data_AF-A0A971R5B5-F1
#
_entry.id   AF-A0A971R5B5-F1
#
_cell.length_a   1.000
_cell.length_b   1.000
_cell.length_c   1.000
_cell.angle_alpha   90.00
_cell.angle_beta   90.00
_cell.angle_gamma   90.00
#
_symmetry.space_group_name_H-M   'P 1'
#
loop_
_entity.id
_entity.type
_entity.pdbx_description
1 polymer ?
#
loop_
_entity_poly.entity_id
_entity_poly.type
_entity_poly.pdbx_seq_one_letter_code
_entity_poly.pdbx_strand_id
1 'polypeptide(L)'
;MREISPTLRAAGTAWNGAPIARVTVRDRRLHWRRFDWQPAARDTPFVAQASSGAWMLRLKTDANGDLWLARIASTLFPGDAWRTWARIGTGVALPDGDCAIAHQAGRWYAYYVGAGDRVYRLISTDDGLSWGAPVLVRDASRTAFVAAAANWVFCQEHQVHAYVSDPATGAISGPYTQSSPTTNGGHGIAAVRDGEDDQPDAGGAVRYRLLFTIKGSIHAVSYNPVSCTYGEARCVAPGADQTPPGAADYRYPALCRVGAGLLVATWIERHDASLTGESASWRYPVARVCFAGEAAHYGCETPLAAPGDTIARLAALFDASEQTIYLGNDRLVLSARAYSEDPIWQMCFGPVEASAYTLQQRAQRPSDLTVTLLDARGEWANPGLPLRVEGPLRPLAEVTLSRGYLTSAGEETVDLPPWHLVRVQRSEGHAGGRVRLECTDALGLLGLWRAPEALIWKNRAIRWLLGELCARVGLRYRDDGAAALGRALPLFTLHSGQPALEGVLALLRLGGCVARVAPDGALWPLPWPVAGAPQMTIGANDEVRRATLGPRALAATNVRISSGGAYAEAEAIDDAWALGLRLSAALHDGRIGLNVAMANTVRDRELGLAALGWRDDEAVIPTRVDLELWDRVALDCEGTAAPAAPDERVVTGIVERRDAARGVAEMAVSLGRG
;
A
#
# COMPACT_ATOMS: atom_id res chain seq x y z
N MET A 1 -17.84 -1.36 17.20
CA MET A 1 -18.78 -0.23 17.20
C MET A 1 -18.08 1.08 16.89
N ARG A 2 -18.76 1.91 16.10
CA ARG A 2 -18.38 3.30 15.87
C ARG A 2 -19.19 4.24 16.77
N GLU A 3 -18.52 5.23 17.35
CA GLU A 3 -19.18 6.26 18.17
C GLU A 3 -19.93 7.25 17.27
N ILE A 4 -21.18 7.56 17.64
CA ILE A 4 -22.07 8.48 16.92
C ILE A 4 -22.85 9.35 17.90
N SER A 5 -23.32 10.51 17.44
CA SER A 5 -24.12 11.42 18.26
C SER A 5 -25.47 10.79 18.68
N PRO A 6 -26.07 11.24 19.79
CA PRO A 6 -27.39 10.78 20.20
C PRO A 6 -28.49 11.07 19.17
N THR A 7 -28.43 12.21 18.48
CA THR A 7 -29.40 12.62 17.45
C THR A 7 -29.31 11.75 16.20
N LEU A 8 -28.09 11.43 15.75
CA LEU A 8 -27.89 10.50 14.65
C LEU A 8 -28.32 9.08 15.00
N ARG A 9 -28.09 8.64 16.25
CA ARG A 9 -28.56 7.35 16.75
C ARG A 9 -30.08 7.26 16.71
N ALA A 10 -30.77 8.28 17.23
CA ALA A 10 -32.23 8.33 17.24
C ALA A 10 -32.83 8.31 15.82
N ALA A 11 -32.22 9.03 14.87
CA ALA A 11 -32.64 8.99 13.46
C ALA A 11 -32.39 7.62 12.82
N GLY A 12 -31.24 6.98 13.12
CA GLY A 12 -30.88 5.66 12.62
C GLY A 12 -31.68 4.50 13.22
N THR A 13 -32.46 4.74 14.27
CA THR A 13 -33.40 3.79 14.89
C THR A 13 -34.86 4.11 14.55
N ALA A 14 -35.13 4.97 13.58
CA ALA A 14 -36.48 5.36 13.19
C ALA A 14 -36.71 5.27 11.68
N TRP A 15 -37.85 4.71 11.27
CA TRP A 15 -38.19 4.55 9.84
C TRP A 15 -38.56 5.86 9.13
N ASN A 16 -38.80 6.94 9.87
CA ASN A 16 -39.14 8.26 9.36
C ASN A 16 -37.94 9.21 9.27
N GLY A 17 -36.71 8.73 9.52
CA GLY A 17 -35.50 9.53 9.33
C GLY A 17 -35.35 9.97 7.87
N ALA A 18 -34.66 11.10 7.64
CA ALA A 18 -34.35 11.60 6.32
C ALA A 18 -32.92 11.21 5.91
N PRO A 19 -32.71 10.07 5.21
CA PRO A 19 -31.40 9.50 4.94
C PRO A 19 -30.61 10.30 3.90
N ILE A 20 -29.35 10.59 4.22
CA ILE A 20 -28.39 11.27 3.35
C ILE A 20 -27.26 10.31 3.03
N ALA A 21 -26.83 10.31 1.76
CA ALA A 21 -25.62 9.61 1.36
C ALA A 21 -24.80 10.43 0.36
N ARG A 22 -23.52 10.62 0.67
CA ARG A 22 -22.56 11.35 -0.16
C ARG A 22 -21.40 10.46 -0.54
N VAL A 23 -20.90 10.67 -1.75
CA VAL A 23 -19.82 9.90 -2.33
C VAL A 23 -18.68 10.85 -2.64
N THR A 24 -17.50 10.50 -2.15
CA THR A 24 -16.25 11.16 -2.50
C THR A 24 -15.31 10.13 -3.10
N VAL A 25 -14.69 10.45 -4.22
CA VAL A 25 -13.70 9.60 -4.88
C VAL A 25 -12.35 10.30 -4.84
N ARG A 26 -11.33 9.64 -4.27
CA ARG A 26 -9.96 10.13 -4.17
C ARG A 26 -9.04 9.23 -4.96
N ASP A 27 -8.44 9.74 -6.02
CA ASP A 27 -7.48 8.97 -6.79
C ASP A 27 -6.09 9.10 -6.17
N ARG A 28 -5.73 8.10 -5.36
CA ARG A 28 -4.42 8.01 -4.69
C ARG A 28 -3.40 7.20 -5.49
N ARG A 29 -3.75 6.72 -6.69
CA ARG A 29 -2.86 5.92 -7.53
C ARG A 29 -1.92 6.82 -8.33
N LEU A 30 -0.69 6.36 -8.53
CA LEU A 30 0.28 7.05 -9.38
C LEU A 30 0.03 6.68 -10.84
N HIS A 31 -0.39 7.66 -11.63
CA HIS A 31 -0.61 7.49 -13.07
C HIS A 31 0.57 8.05 -13.86
N TRP A 32 1.47 7.15 -14.27
CA TRP A 32 2.65 7.52 -15.04
C TRP A 32 2.27 7.94 -16.46
N ARG A 33 2.81 9.08 -16.89
CA ARG A 33 2.72 9.58 -18.26
C ARG A 33 4.08 10.03 -18.76
N ARG A 34 4.32 9.91 -20.07
CA ARG A 34 5.48 10.53 -20.71
C ARG A 34 5.36 12.05 -20.59
N PHE A 35 6.34 12.66 -19.95
CA PHE A 35 6.44 14.10 -19.75
C PHE A 35 7.35 14.73 -20.79
N ASP A 36 8.53 14.14 -21.02
CA ASP A 36 9.43 14.49 -22.12
C ASP A 36 10.01 13.22 -22.75
N TRP A 37 10.25 13.25 -24.06
CA TRP A 37 10.79 12.11 -24.81
C TRP A 37 11.62 12.54 -26.00
N GLN A 38 12.85 12.06 -26.06
CA GLN A 38 13.83 12.35 -27.09
C GLN A 38 14.47 11.05 -27.59
N PRO A 39 13.84 10.34 -28.53
CA PRO A 39 14.34 9.03 -28.98
C PRO A 39 15.74 9.10 -29.61
N ALA A 40 16.10 10.23 -30.21
CA ALA A 40 17.44 10.46 -30.77
C ALA A 40 18.50 10.71 -29.70
N ALA A 41 18.11 11.07 -28.47
CA ALA A 41 19.04 11.25 -27.38
C ALA A 41 19.61 9.90 -26.91
N ARG A 42 20.82 9.95 -26.38
CA ARG A 42 21.50 8.80 -25.80
C ARG A 42 20.75 8.33 -24.54
N ASP A 43 20.60 7.02 -24.38
CA ASP A 43 20.08 6.43 -23.15
C ASP A 43 21.17 6.44 -22.08
N THR A 44 21.45 7.62 -21.54
CA THR A 44 22.54 7.81 -20.60
C THR A 44 22.29 6.97 -19.34
N PRO A 45 23.20 6.04 -18.97
CA PRO A 45 22.92 5.01 -17.97
C PRO A 45 22.73 5.58 -16.55
N PHE A 46 23.45 6.66 -16.22
CA PHE A 46 23.42 7.28 -14.91
C PHE A 46 23.06 8.75 -15.00
N VAL A 47 21.87 9.04 -14.48
CA VAL A 47 21.39 10.39 -14.20
C VAL A 47 21.03 10.43 -12.71
N ALA A 48 21.34 11.53 -12.06
CA ALA A 48 20.88 11.85 -10.71
C ALA A 48 20.15 13.18 -10.72
N GLN A 49 19.24 13.37 -9.77
CA GLN A 49 18.47 14.62 -9.67
C GLN A 49 18.10 14.92 -8.23
N ALA A 50 18.08 16.21 -7.89
CA ALA A 50 17.67 16.70 -6.58
C ALA A 50 17.00 18.08 -6.73
N SER A 51 16.22 18.45 -5.71
CA SER A 51 15.51 19.73 -5.66
C SER A 51 15.89 20.51 -4.40
N SER A 52 16.04 21.83 -4.54
CA SER A 52 16.07 22.77 -3.42
C SER A 52 14.68 23.31 -3.06
N GLY A 53 13.65 22.94 -3.83
CA GLY A 53 12.32 23.54 -3.81
C GLY A 53 12.17 24.73 -4.77
N ALA A 54 13.26 25.45 -5.06
CA ALA A 54 13.30 26.53 -6.05
C ALA A 54 13.95 26.08 -7.37
N TRP A 55 14.96 25.22 -7.29
CA TRP A 55 15.66 24.68 -8.44
C TRP A 55 15.66 23.17 -8.40
N MET A 56 15.46 22.56 -9.56
CA MET A 56 15.78 21.16 -9.80
C MET A 56 17.08 21.07 -10.60
N LEU A 57 18.05 20.35 -10.05
CA LEU A 57 19.31 20.07 -10.72
C LEU A 57 19.36 18.60 -11.12
N ARG A 58 19.84 18.35 -12.34
CA ARG A 58 20.09 17.01 -12.87
C ARG A 58 21.54 16.89 -13.27
N LEU A 59 22.18 15.80 -12.88
CA LEU A 59 23.59 15.50 -13.13
C LEU A 59 23.69 14.22 -13.96
N LYS A 60 24.57 14.19 -14.95
CA LYS A 60 24.88 12.98 -15.73
C LYS A 60 26.36 12.91 -16.08
N THR A 61 26.83 11.70 -16.33
CA THR A 61 28.11 11.39 -16.96
C THR A 61 27.86 10.84 -18.37
N ASP A 62 28.76 11.09 -19.31
CA ASP A 62 28.63 10.55 -20.67
C ASP A 62 29.71 9.50 -21.01
N ALA A 63 29.70 9.02 -22.26
CA ALA A 63 30.63 8.01 -22.76
C ALA A 63 32.09 8.49 -22.79
N ASN A 64 32.33 9.79 -22.69
CA ASN A 64 33.67 10.38 -22.67
C ASN A 64 34.15 10.66 -21.23
N GLY A 65 33.31 10.45 -20.22
CA GLY A 65 33.59 10.84 -18.85
C GLY A 65 33.42 12.33 -18.58
N ASP A 66 32.73 13.06 -19.48
CA ASP A 66 32.35 14.45 -19.23
C ASP A 66 31.20 14.50 -18.22
N LEU A 67 31.24 15.50 -17.34
CA LEU A 67 30.22 15.75 -16.33
C LEU A 67 29.31 16.88 -16.78
N TRP A 68 28.00 16.62 -16.81
CA TRP A 68 27.00 17.53 -17.35
C TRP A 68 25.92 17.85 -16.32
N LEU A 69 25.43 19.08 -16.33
CA LEU A 69 24.40 19.59 -15.44
C LEU A 69 23.24 20.20 -16.25
N ALA A 70 22.00 19.85 -15.89
CA ALA A 70 20.83 20.60 -16.31
C ALA A 70 20.24 21.34 -15.10
N ARG A 71 19.84 22.60 -15.31
CA ARG A 71 19.25 23.49 -14.29
C ARG A 71 17.82 23.82 -14.69
N ILE A 72 16.85 23.50 -13.84
CA ILE A 72 15.43 23.66 -14.12
C ILE A 72 14.83 24.56 -13.04
N ALA A 73 14.40 25.76 -13.44
CA ALA A 73 13.82 26.78 -12.55
C ALA A 73 12.34 26.52 -12.23
N SER A 74 11.63 25.89 -13.17
CA SER A 74 10.21 25.58 -13.03
C SER A 74 9.91 24.31 -13.80
N THR A 75 9.19 23.38 -13.17
CA THR A 75 8.72 22.14 -13.78
C THR A 75 7.34 22.25 -14.44
N LEU A 76 6.56 23.29 -14.10
CA LEU A 76 5.29 23.66 -14.74
C LEU A 76 5.53 24.18 -16.17
N PHE A 77 6.52 25.05 -16.32
CA PHE A 77 6.84 25.70 -17.59
C PHE A 77 8.33 25.53 -17.91
N PRO A 78 8.79 24.29 -18.13
CA PRO A 78 10.22 24.03 -18.19
C PRO A 78 10.88 24.47 -19.50
N GLY A 79 10.10 24.80 -20.54
CA GLY A 79 10.64 25.02 -21.89
C GLY A 79 11.54 23.85 -22.30
N ASP A 80 12.75 24.17 -22.78
CA ASP A 80 13.77 23.16 -23.14
C ASP A 80 14.72 22.78 -21.99
N ALA A 81 14.45 23.19 -20.75
CA ALA A 81 15.37 23.00 -19.62
C ALA A 81 15.64 21.51 -19.31
N TRP A 82 14.69 20.61 -19.59
CA TRP A 82 14.90 19.16 -19.47
C TRP A 82 15.89 18.59 -20.49
N ARG A 83 16.12 19.34 -21.57
CA ARG A 83 16.95 18.95 -22.72
C ARG A 83 18.29 19.68 -22.75
N THR A 84 18.41 20.76 -21.97
CA THR A 84 19.56 21.66 -22.00
C THR A 84 20.57 21.25 -20.95
N TRP A 85 21.75 20.82 -21.41
CA TRP A 85 22.85 20.38 -20.55
C TRP A 85 24.05 21.30 -20.71
N ALA A 86 24.61 21.76 -19.59
CA ALA A 86 25.86 22.49 -19.53
C ALA A 86 26.97 21.56 -19.03
N ARG A 87 28.11 21.52 -19.73
CA ARG A 87 29.26 20.74 -19.27
C ARG A 87 29.96 21.47 -18.13
N ILE A 88 30.15 20.79 -17.01
CA ILE A 88 30.79 21.31 -15.80
C ILE A 88 32.15 20.65 -15.50
N GLY A 89 32.49 19.56 -16.20
CA GLY A 89 33.81 18.93 -16.14
C GLY A 89 34.09 18.13 -17.42
N THR A 90 35.36 18.10 -17.86
CA THR A 90 35.77 17.41 -19.09
C THR A 90 36.66 16.21 -18.74
N GLY A 91 36.27 15.00 -19.13
CA GLY A 91 37.00 13.76 -18.86
C GLY A 91 37.33 13.51 -17.38
N VAL A 92 36.50 14.03 -16.46
CA VAL A 92 36.75 13.96 -15.00
C VAL A 92 36.19 12.68 -14.39
N ALA A 93 35.13 12.13 -14.98
CA ALA A 93 34.47 10.91 -14.53
C ALA A 93 34.96 9.70 -15.35
N LEU A 94 34.68 8.49 -14.86
CA LEU A 94 34.72 7.31 -15.71
C LEU A 94 33.68 7.46 -16.84
N PRO A 95 33.98 6.99 -18.06
CA PRO A 95 32.97 6.77 -19.09
C PRO A 95 31.77 6.04 -18.53
N ASP A 96 30.58 6.66 -18.61
CA ASP A 96 29.35 6.12 -18.02
C ASP A 96 29.49 5.76 -16.53
N GLY A 97 30.27 6.53 -15.77
CA GLY A 97 30.43 6.36 -14.32
C GLY A 97 29.20 6.80 -13.54
N ASP A 98 28.88 6.16 -12.42
CA ASP A 98 27.73 6.57 -11.61
C ASP A 98 27.93 7.98 -11.02
N CYS A 99 26.83 8.67 -10.78
CA CYS A 99 26.84 10.01 -10.20
C CYS A 99 25.64 10.22 -9.27
N ALA A 100 25.78 11.16 -8.34
CA ALA A 100 24.72 11.53 -7.40
C ALA A 100 24.71 13.04 -7.19
N ILE A 101 23.55 13.59 -6.86
CA ILE A 101 23.40 14.99 -6.49
C ILE A 101 22.41 15.11 -5.32
N ALA A 102 22.70 16.00 -4.39
CA ALA A 102 21.83 16.30 -3.26
C ALA A 102 21.92 17.79 -2.89
N HIS A 103 20.90 18.28 -2.19
CA HIS A 103 20.84 19.64 -1.68
C HIS A 103 20.60 19.61 -0.16
N GLN A 104 21.32 20.45 0.57
CA GLN A 104 21.11 20.68 2.00
C GLN A 104 21.59 22.08 2.39
N ALA A 105 20.75 22.81 3.12
CA ALA A 105 21.10 24.11 3.71
C ALA A 105 21.74 25.12 2.73
N GLY A 106 21.16 25.27 1.53
CA GLY A 106 21.62 26.22 0.51
C GLY A 106 22.89 25.78 -0.25
N ARG A 107 23.30 24.51 -0.10
CA ARG A 107 24.45 23.94 -0.79
C ARG A 107 24.04 22.75 -1.62
N TRP A 108 24.60 22.67 -2.82
CA TRP A 108 24.49 21.52 -3.71
C TRP A 108 25.76 20.68 -3.63
N TYR A 109 25.57 19.38 -3.49
CA TYR A 109 26.64 18.40 -3.44
C TYR A 109 26.51 17.50 -4.66
N ALA A 110 27.49 17.55 -5.57
CA ALA A 110 27.57 16.64 -6.70
C ALA A 110 28.68 15.61 -6.45
N TYR A 111 28.40 14.35 -6.75
CA TYR A 111 29.33 13.24 -6.61
C TYR A 111 29.46 12.51 -7.93
N TYR A 112 30.68 12.08 -8.26
CA TYR A 112 30.96 11.30 -9.45
C TYR A 112 32.08 10.29 -9.19
N VAL A 113 32.07 9.20 -9.94
CA VAL A 113 33.15 8.21 -9.93
C VAL A 113 34.16 8.58 -11.02
N GLY A 114 35.38 8.92 -10.60
CA GLY A 114 36.51 9.26 -11.45
C GLY A 114 37.47 8.08 -11.68
N ALA A 115 38.59 8.37 -12.35
CA ALA A 115 39.61 7.38 -12.67
C ALA A 115 40.13 6.62 -11.44
N GLY A 116 40.38 5.32 -11.61
CA GLY A 116 40.79 4.42 -10.53
C GLY A 116 39.68 4.16 -9.50
N ASP A 117 38.42 4.26 -9.91
CA ASP A 117 37.24 4.03 -9.06
C ASP A 117 37.14 4.98 -7.85
N ARG A 118 37.70 6.18 -7.99
CA ARG A 118 37.70 7.21 -6.93
C ARG A 118 36.41 8.01 -6.94
N VAL A 119 35.76 8.11 -5.79
CA VAL A 119 34.56 8.95 -5.64
C VAL A 119 34.98 10.35 -5.23
N TYR A 120 34.60 11.34 -6.04
CA TYR A 120 34.86 12.75 -5.79
C TYR A 120 33.57 13.51 -5.47
N ARG A 121 33.71 14.62 -4.75
CA ARG A 121 32.63 15.56 -4.44
C ARG A 121 32.97 16.96 -4.95
N LEU A 122 31.97 17.61 -5.53
CA LEU A 122 31.94 19.05 -5.84
C LEU A 122 30.87 19.72 -4.97
N ILE A 123 31.09 20.98 -4.62
CA ILE A 123 30.12 21.80 -3.89
C ILE A 123 29.81 23.04 -4.71
N SER A 124 28.52 23.37 -4.84
CA SER A 124 28.04 24.65 -5.37
C SER A 124 27.22 25.37 -4.31
N THR A 125 27.37 26.70 -4.26
CA THR A 125 26.66 27.62 -3.36
C THR A 125 25.81 28.64 -4.12
N ASP A 126 25.66 28.46 -5.43
CA ASP A 126 25.03 29.39 -6.38
C ASP A 126 24.10 28.66 -7.36
N ASP A 127 23.38 27.66 -6.86
CA ASP A 127 22.42 26.84 -7.61
C ASP A 127 23.00 26.20 -8.88
N GLY A 128 24.23 25.70 -8.77
CA GLY A 128 24.92 24.94 -9.81
C GLY A 128 25.54 25.81 -10.92
N LEU A 129 25.63 27.13 -10.74
CA LEU A 129 26.31 28.02 -11.69
C LEU A 129 27.81 27.81 -11.68
N SER A 130 28.41 27.66 -10.48
CA SER A 130 29.82 27.35 -10.31
C SER A 130 30.03 26.22 -9.32
N TRP A 131 31.14 25.51 -9.48
CA TRP A 131 31.51 24.34 -8.68
C TRP A 131 32.90 24.51 -8.11
N GLY A 132 33.04 24.26 -6.80
CA GLY A 132 34.33 24.25 -6.12
C GLY A 132 35.24 23.11 -6.59
N ALA A 133 36.48 23.10 -6.11
CA ALA A 133 37.46 22.07 -6.46
C ALA A 133 37.00 20.66 -6.01
N PRO A 134 37.34 19.60 -6.77
CA PRO A 134 37.01 18.23 -6.41
C PRO A 134 37.73 17.79 -5.13
N VAL A 135 36.97 17.20 -4.21
CA VAL A 135 37.47 16.61 -2.97
C VAL A 135 37.28 15.09 -3.03
N LEU A 136 38.34 14.33 -2.76
CA LEU A 136 38.27 12.87 -2.69
C LEU A 136 37.45 12.42 -1.48
N VAL A 137 36.42 11.61 -1.70
CA VAL A 137 35.57 11.01 -0.66
C VAL A 137 36.02 9.59 -0.34
N ARG A 138 36.25 8.78 -1.38
CA ARG A 138 36.58 7.35 -1.26
C ARG A 138 37.51 6.94 -2.40
N ASP A 139 38.59 6.25 -2.05
CA ASP A 139 39.40 5.46 -2.99
C ASP A 139 38.83 4.03 -3.01
N ALA A 140 37.87 3.76 -3.89
CA ALA A 140 37.12 2.50 -3.85
C ALA A 140 37.97 1.33 -4.40
N SER A 141 37.68 0.14 -3.91
CA SER A 141 38.39 -1.09 -4.33
C SER A 141 37.98 -1.59 -5.72
N ARG A 142 36.87 -1.06 -6.25
CA ARG A 142 36.28 -1.36 -7.56
C ARG A 142 35.27 -0.28 -7.90
N THR A 143 34.77 -0.28 -9.14
CA THR A 143 33.77 0.67 -9.60
C THR A 143 32.59 0.75 -8.64
N ALA A 144 32.45 1.90 -8.00
CA ALA A 144 31.43 2.16 -7.01
C ALA A 144 30.15 2.65 -7.66
N PHE A 145 29.01 2.40 -7.01
CA PHE A 145 27.77 3.13 -7.25
C PHE A 145 27.56 4.15 -6.14
N VAL A 146 26.97 5.29 -6.46
CA VAL A 146 26.84 6.41 -5.52
C VAL A 146 25.40 6.89 -5.45
N ALA A 147 24.93 7.16 -4.24
CA ALA A 147 23.68 7.86 -3.97
C ALA A 147 23.91 8.93 -2.92
N ALA A 148 23.19 10.05 -3.03
CA ALA A 148 23.33 11.17 -2.11
C ALA A 148 21.95 11.62 -1.61
N ALA A 149 21.89 12.00 -0.35
CA ALA A 149 20.70 12.58 0.25
C ALA A 149 21.13 13.58 1.32
N ALA A 150 20.59 14.80 1.27
CA ALA A 150 21.06 15.93 2.07
C ALA A 150 22.59 16.11 1.95
N ASN A 151 23.32 16.11 3.07
CA ASN A 151 24.78 16.23 3.12
C ASN A 151 25.50 14.87 3.27
N TRP A 152 24.79 13.76 3.03
CA TRP A 152 25.33 12.41 3.09
C TRP A 152 25.49 11.79 1.70
N VAL A 153 26.53 10.99 1.54
CA VAL A 153 26.75 10.14 0.36
C VAL A 153 26.95 8.70 0.78
N PHE A 154 26.37 7.80 0.01
CA PHE A 154 26.44 6.36 0.17
C PHE A 154 27.13 5.75 -1.04
N CYS A 155 28.21 5.03 -0.80
CA CYS A 155 29.02 4.39 -1.81
C CYS A 155 28.87 2.88 -1.70
N GLN A 156 28.38 2.24 -2.75
CA GLN A 156 28.29 0.78 -2.83
C GLN A 156 29.50 0.24 -3.59
N GLU A 157 30.29 -0.59 -2.90
CA GLU A 157 31.36 -1.43 -3.47
C GLU A 157 31.16 -2.90 -3.07
N HIS A 158 32.06 -3.49 -2.27
CA HIS A 158 31.86 -4.77 -1.56
C HIS A 158 30.88 -4.69 -0.40
N GLN A 159 30.69 -3.49 0.14
CA GLN A 159 29.70 -3.14 1.14
C GLN A 159 29.15 -1.76 0.80
N VAL A 160 28.16 -1.32 1.56
CA VAL A 160 27.67 0.06 1.52
C VAL A 160 28.39 0.87 2.59
N HIS A 161 28.99 1.99 2.18
CA HIS A 161 29.70 2.91 3.06
C HIS A 161 29.00 4.27 3.05
N ALA A 162 28.73 4.83 4.22
CA ALA A 162 28.20 6.18 4.38
C ALA A 162 29.31 7.15 4.74
N TYR A 163 29.22 8.35 4.17
CA TYR A 163 30.08 9.49 4.46
C TYR A 163 29.23 10.74 4.63
N VAL A 164 29.59 11.57 5.59
CA VAL A 164 28.93 12.87 5.80
C VAL A 164 29.87 14.00 5.42
N SER A 165 29.32 14.97 4.70
CA SER A 165 29.98 16.24 4.42
C SER A 165 29.53 17.27 5.45
N ASP A 166 30.47 17.86 6.17
CA ASP A 166 30.20 18.98 7.07
C ASP A 166 29.70 20.18 6.26
N PRO A 167 28.49 20.71 6.54
CA PRO A 167 27.93 21.82 5.75
C PRO A 167 28.69 23.14 5.91
N ALA A 168 29.40 23.36 7.01
CA ALA A 168 30.14 24.59 7.27
C ALA A 168 31.56 24.53 6.68
N THR A 169 32.31 23.47 7.02
CA THR A 169 33.73 23.33 6.68
C THR A 169 33.97 22.57 5.39
N GLY A 170 33.01 21.76 4.95
CA GLY A 170 33.20 20.83 3.83
C GLY A 170 34.06 19.60 4.17
N ALA A 171 34.48 19.41 5.42
CA ALA A 171 35.20 18.21 5.84
C ALA A 171 34.35 16.94 5.63
N ILE A 172 35.01 15.78 5.50
CA ILE A 172 34.37 14.48 5.28
C ILE A 172 34.64 13.58 6.48
N SER A 173 33.60 12.95 7.01
CA SER A 173 33.71 11.92 8.06
C SER A 173 33.12 10.58 7.58
N GLY A 174 33.67 9.47 8.09
CA GLY A 174 33.38 8.08 7.68
C GLY A 174 34.67 7.28 7.42
N PRO A 175 34.60 6.06 6.85
CA PRO A 175 33.39 5.33 6.46
C PRO A 175 32.60 4.81 7.65
N TYR A 176 31.28 4.89 7.55
CA TYR A 176 30.37 4.05 8.34
C TYR A 176 29.87 2.92 7.45
N THR A 177 30.24 1.69 7.80
CA THR A 177 30.12 0.53 6.90
C THR A 177 28.99 -0.39 7.32
N GLN A 178 28.18 -0.82 6.34
CA GLN A 178 27.22 -1.89 6.54
C GLN A 178 27.94 -3.23 6.73
N SER A 179 27.73 -3.87 7.88
CA SER A 179 28.42 -5.12 8.24
C SER A 179 27.96 -6.32 7.39
N SER A 180 26.67 -6.41 7.10
CA SER A 180 26.06 -7.49 6.34
C SER A 180 24.76 -7.01 5.68
N PRO A 181 24.39 -7.54 4.50
CA PRO A 181 25.13 -8.49 3.64
C PRO A 181 26.26 -7.83 2.83
N THR A 182 27.17 -8.65 2.28
CA THR A 182 28.15 -8.17 1.28
C THR A 182 27.45 -7.94 -0.06
N THR A 183 27.83 -6.88 -0.77
CA THR A 183 27.19 -6.42 -2.02
C THR A 183 27.94 -6.91 -3.26
N ASN A 184 28.42 -8.15 -3.26
CA ASN A 184 29.09 -8.73 -4.42
C ASN A 184 28.13 -8.81 -5.62
N GLY A 185 28.57 -8.31 -6.78
CA GLY A 185 27.72 -8.18 -7.96
C GLY A 185 26.66 -7.08 -7.82
N GLY A 186 26.95 -6.02 -7.06
CA GLY A 186 26.12 -4.82 -7.02
C GLY A 186 26.05 -4.12 -8.38
N HIS A 187 24.87 -3.62 -8.71
CA HIS A 187 24.50 -2.89 -9.91
C HIS A 187 23.77 -1.58 -9.59
N GLY A 188 23.98 -0.96 -8.42
CA GLY A 188 23.41 0.35 -8.09
C GLY A 188 22.85 0.47 -6.68
N ILE A 189 22.86 1.72 -6.22
CA ILE A 189 22.37 2.20 -4.93
C ILE A 189 21.51 3.44 -5.13
N ALA A 190 20.50 3.62 -4.28
CA ALA A 190 19.66 4.81 -4.18
C ALA A 190 19.46 5.16 -2.70
N ALA A 191 19.27 6.44 -2.41
CA ALA A 191 19.07 6.91 -1.05
C ALA A 191 18.07 8.07 -1.02
N VAL A 192 17.28 8.14 0.06
CA VAL A 192 16.43 9.29 0.38
C VAL A 192 16.44 9.52 1.88
N ARG A 193 16.20 10.77 2.30
CA ARG A 193 16.10 11.17 3.70
C ARG A 193 14.62 11.09 4.14
N ASP A 194 14.36 10.47 5.29
CA ASP A 194 13.04 10.53 5.96
C ASP A 194 12.74 11.97 6.39
N GLY A 195 11.47 12.34 6.50
CA GLY A 195 11.11 13.63 7.08
C GLY A 195 10.92 13.54 8.59
N GLU A 196 10.77 14.71 9.19
CA GLU A 196 10.60 14.86 10.64
C GLU A 196 9.25 14.27 11.13
N ASP A 197 8.23 14.25 10.28
CA ASP A 197 6.87 13.78 10.61
C ASP A 197 6.65 12.26 10.48
N ASP A 198 7.62 11.50 9.95
CA ASP A 198 7.42 10.08 9.57
C ASP A 198 7.52 9.10 10.76
N GLN A 199 7.63 9.60 12.01
CA GLN A 199 7.89 8.78 13.20
C GLN A 199 7.06 9.19 14.43
N PRO A 200 5.85 8.64 14.63
CA PRO A 200 5.12 8.82 15.89
C PRO A 200 5.80 8.13 17.09
N ASP A 201 6.56 7.04 16.86
CA ASP A 201 7.02 6.14 17.95
C ASP A 201 8.55 6.10 18.18
N ALA A 202 9.36 6.82 17.41
CA ALA A 202 10.82 6.63 17.38
C ALA A 202 11.66 7.89 17.68
N GLY A 203 11.15 8.79 18.53
CA GLY A 203 11.94 9.86 19.14
C GLY A 203 12.49 10.92 18.16
N GLY A 204 11.89 11.08 16.97
CA GLY A 204 12.19 12.15 16.03
C GLY A 204 13.57 12.08 15.35
N ALA A 205 14.27 10.94 15.38
CA ALA A 205 15.57 10.83 14.75
C ALA A 205 15.43 10.66 13.22
N VAL A 206 15.92 11.65 12.46
CA VAL A 206 16.08 11.59 11.00
C VAL A 206 16.76 10.28 10.60
N ARG A 207 16.19 9.53 9.64
CA ARG A 207 16.82 8.34 9.06
C ARG A 207 16.99 8.51 7.55
N TYR A 208 17.85 7.69 6.96
CA TYR A 208 17.96 7.53 5.52
C TYR A 208 17.42 6.17 5.12
N ARG A 209 16.67 6.10 4.02
CA ARG A 209 16.24 4.86 3.39
C ARG A 209 17.10 4.62 2.18
N LEU A 210 17.62 3.41 2.07
CA LEU A 210 18.49 3.02 0.99
C LEU A 210 17.91 1.81 0.27
N LEU A 211 18.07 1.81 -1.05
CA LEU A 211 17.94 0.63 -1.88
C LEU A 211 19.29 0.31 -2.49
N PHE A 212 19.70 -0.94 -2.47
CA PHE A 212 20.93 -1.36 -3.11
C PHE A 212 20.81 -2.78 -3.63
N THR A 213 21.71 -3.14 -4.52
CA THR A 213 21.64 -4.39 -5.28
C THR A 213 22.60 -5.44 -4.73
N ILE A 214 22.19 -6.71 -4.70
CA ILE A 214 23.04 -7.84 -4.31
C ILE A 214 22.78 -9.01 -5.24
N LYS A 215 23.78 -9.44 -6.01
CA LYS A 215 23.66 -10.60 -6.92
C LYS A 215 22.39 -10.56 -7.77
N GLY A 216 22.02 -9.38 -8.26
CA GLY A 216 20.82 -9.18 -9.06
C GLY A 216 19.51 -9.07 -8.29
N SER A 217 19.49 -8.97 -6.95
CA SER A 217 18.31 -8.63 -6.12
C SER A 217 18.32 -7.17 -5.65
N ILE A 218 17.15 -6.59 -5.37
CA ILE A 218 17.03 -5.30 -4.67
C ILE A 218 16.85 -5.54 -3.17
N HIS A 219 17.63 -4.82 -2.36
CA HIS A 219 17.54 -4.83 -0.91
C HIS A 219 17.24 -3.43 -0.36
N ALA A 220 16.38 -3.35 0.64
CA ALA A 220 16.13 -2.14 1.41
C ALA A 220 16.83 -2.18 2.77
N VAL A 221 17.37 -1.04 3.19
CA VAL A 221 17.94 -0.85 4.54
C VAL A 221 17.68 0.58 5.02
N SER A 222 17.65 0.77 6.33
CA SER A 222 17.67 2.10 6.94
C SER A 222 19.05 2.43 7.52
N TYR A 223 19.44 3.69 7.46
CA TYR A 223 20.65 4.20 8.08
C TYR A 223 20.29 5.30 9.08
N ASN A 224 20.77 5.18 10.30
CA ASN A 224 20.62 6.19 11.34
C ASN A 224 21.87 7.07 11.38
N PRO A 225 21.78 8.37 10.99
CA PRO A 225 22.90 9.30 10.99
C PRO A 225 23.36 9.71 12.39
N VAL A 226 22.52 9.58 13.42
CA VAL A 226 22.88 9.93 14.81
C VAL A 226 23.79 8.86 15.40
N SER A 227 23.39 7.59 15.30
CA SER A 227 24.20 6.46 15.77
C SER A 227 25.22 5.97 14.73
N CYS A 228 25.18 6.51 13.51
CA CYS A 228 26.00 6.11 12.37
C CYS A 228 25.91 4.60 12.06
N THR A 229 24.73 4.00 12.20
CA THR A 229 24.51 2.55 12.06
C THR A 229 23.47 2.19 11.00
N TYR A 230 23.68 1.05 10.36
CA TYR A 230 22.70 0.44 9.45
C TYR A 230 21.76 -0.48 10.22
N GLY A 231 20.50 -0.51 9.80
CA GLY A 231 19.55 -1.55 10.19
C GLY A 231 19.77 -2.86 9.42
N GLU A 232 18.86 -3.81 9.61
CA GLU A 232 18.83 -5.06 8.86
C GLU A 232 18.45 -4.81 7.39
N ALA A 233 19.24 -5.33 6.45
CA ALA A 233 18.90 -5.27 5.03
C ALA A 233 17.94 -6.40 4.63
N ARG A 234 16.92 -6.07 3.84
CA ARG A 234 15.84 -6.99 3.47
C ARG A 234 15.66 -7.04 1.97
N CYS A 235 15.48 -8.24 1.41
CA CYS A 235 15.18 -8.41 0.00
C CYS A 235 13.79 -7.84 -0.31
N VAL A 236 13.71 -7.02 -1.36
CA VAL A 236 12.48 -6.38 -1.86
C VAL A 236 12.12 -6.89 -3.25
N ALA A 237 13.12 -7.23 -4.07
CA ALA A 237 12.96 -7.84 -5.37
C ALA A 237 14.01 -8.95 -5.58
N PRO A 238 13.63 -10.19 -5.95
CA PRO A 238 12.25 -10.66 -6.11
C PRO A 238 11.53 -10.58 -4.76
N GLY A 239 10.21 -10.37 -4.73
CA GLY A 239 9.43 -9.97 -3.53
C GLY A 239 9.37 -10.98 -2.36
N ALA A 240 10.33 -11.90 -2.29
CA ALA A 240 10.42 -13.02 -1.38
C ALA A 240 11.89 -13.30 -1.02
N ASP A 241 12.14 -14.25 -0.13
CA ASP A 241 13.50 -14.64 0.30
C ASP A 241 14.20 -15.56 -0.73
N GLN A 242 13.72 -15.56 -1.98
CA GLN A 242 14.26 -16.37 -3.07
C GLN A 242 15.35 -15.64 -3.84
N THR A 243 16.30 -16.41 -4.35
CA THR A 243 17.33 -15.88 -5.25
C THR A 243 16.70 -15.68 -6.63
N PRO A 244 16.95 -14.56 -7.32
CA PRO A 244 16.55 -14.39 -8.70
C PRO A 244 17.04 -15.58 -9.53
N PRO A 245 16.24 -16.09 -10.49
CA PRO A 245 16.74 -17.00 -11.49
C PRO A 245 17.98 -16.42 -12.17
N GLY A 246 18.97 -17.23 -12.58
CA GLY A 246 20.19 -16.69 -13.24
C GLY A 246 19.91 -15.90 -14.52
N ALA A 247 18.74 -16.13 -15.14
CA ALA A 247 18.25 -15.38 -16.29
C ALA A 247 17.58 -14.05 -15.96
N ALA A 248 17.31 -13.73 -14.69
CA ALA A 248 16.64 -12.51 -14.28
C ALA A 248 17.48 -11.73 -13.25
N ASP A 249 17.62 -10.42 -13.45
CA ASP A 249 18.29 -9.56 -12.49
C ASP A 249 17.70 -8.16 -12.42
N TYR A 250 17.81 -7.56 -11.23
CA TYR A 250 17.32 -6.23 -10.91
C TYR A 250 18.51 -5.26 -10.79
N ARG A 251 18.42 -4.09 -11.43
CA ARG A 251 19.54 -3.14 -11.54
C ARG A 251 19.10 -1.69 -11.36
N TYR A 252 20.09 -0.86 -11.01
CA TYR A 252 20.00 0.59 -11.04
C TYR A 252 18.77 1.16 -10.32
N PRO A 253 18.63 0.90 -9.01
CA PRO A 253 17.52 1.47 -8.26
C PRO A 253 17.58 3.00 -8.25
N ALA A 254 16.41 3.63 -8.15
CA ALA A 254 16.24 5.01 -7.74
C ALA A 254 15.15 5.08 -6.67
N LEU A 255 15.19 6.12 -5.84
CA LEU A 255 14.29 6.26 -4.70
C LEU A 255 13.98 7.74 -4.48
N CYS A 256 12.71 8.08 -4.35
CA CYS A 256 12.29 9.39 -3.89
C CYS A 256 11.19 9.27 -2.84
N ARG A 257 11.02 10.34 -2.07
CA ARG A 257 10.01 10.46 -1.02
C ARG A 257 8.98 11.50 -1.44
N VAL A 258 7.72 11.17 -1.23
CA VAL A 258 6.54 11.97 -1.57
C VAL A 258 5.85 12.35 -0.27
N GLY A 259 6.01 13.60 0.15
CA GLY A 259 5.52 14.08 1.44
C GLY A 259 5.90 13.16 2.61
N ALA A 260 5.07 13.12 3.65
CA ALA A 260 5.27 12.28 4.85
C ALA A 260 4.76 10.83 4.73
N GLY A 261 4.24 10.43 3.56
CA GLY A 261 3.41 9.24 3.46
C GLY A 261 3.94 8.11 2.59
N LEU A 262 4.76 8.41 1.57
CA LEU A 262 4.99 7.49 0.47
C LEU A 262 6.44 7.55 -0.04
N LEU A 263 7.05 6.38 -0.18
CA LEU A 263 8.30 6.17 -0.90
C LEU A 263 7.97 5.61 -2.28
N VAL A 264 8.61 6.15 -3.31
CA VAL A 264 8.54 5.64 -4.67
C VAL A 264 9.91 5.16 -5.09
N ALA A 265 10.00 3.86 -5.33
CA ALA A 265 11.19 3.18 -5.77
C ALA A 265 11.05 2.78 -7.23
N THR A 266 12.14 2.83 -7.97
CA THR A 266 12.19 2.33 -9.33
C THR A 266 13.44 1.49 -9.52
N TRP A 267 13.41 0.54 -10.45
CA TRP A 267 14.59 -0.20 -10.90
C TRP A 267 14.33 -0.78 -12.28
N ILE A 268 15.38 -1.34 -12.88
CA ILE A 268 15.29 -2.05 -14.16
C ILE A 268 15.19 -3.54 -13.86
N GLU A 269 14.16 -4.15 -14.42
CA GLU A 269 14.07 -5.61 -14.51
C GLU A 269 14.67 -6.04 -15.84
N ARG A 270 15.51 -7.07 -15.80
CA ARG A 270 16.12 -7.66 -16.97
C ARG A 270 15.84 -9.15 -17.00
N HIS A 271 15.54 -9.64 -18.19
CA HIS A 271 15.53 -11.06 -18.53
C HIS A 271 16.55 -11.35 -19.63
N ASP A 272 17.29 -12.43 -19.49
CA ASP A 272 18.28 -12.90 -20.45
C ASP A 272 17.87 -14.22 -21.11
N ALA A 273 17.33 -14.10 -22.32
CA ALA A 273 16.80 -15.23 -23.08
C ALA A 273 17.87 -16.24 -23.48
N SER A 274 19.15 -15.85 -23.56
CA SER A 274 20.23 -16.80 -23.86
C SER A 274 20.41 -17.86 -22.78
N LEU A 275 19.91 -17.60 -21.56
CA LEU A 275 19.98 -18.52 -20.42
C LEU A 275 18.73 -19.40 -20.29
N THR A 276 17.67 -19.11 -21.05
CA THR A 276 16.39 -19.83 -21.01
C THR A 276 16.01 -20.50 -22.33
N GLY A 277 16.68 -20.14 -23.43
CA GLY A 277 16.32 -20.60 -24.77
C GLY A 277 15.13 -19.86 -25.38
N GLU A 278 14.70 -18.75 -24.76
CA GLU A 278 13.67 -17.87 -25.31
C GLU A 278 14.18 -17.08 -26.53
N SER A 279 13.25 -16.51 -27.30
CA SER A 279 13.57 -15.85 -28.57
C SER A 279 14.22 -14.47 -28.42
N ALA A 280 14.02 -13.76 -27.30
CA ALA A 280 14.54 -12.42 -27.10
C ALA A 280 14.68 -12.03 -25.62
N SER A 281 15.83 -11.46 -25.26
CA SER A 281 16.06 -10.83 -23.95
C SER A 281 15.29 -9.51 -23.88
N TRP A 282 14.84 -9.13 -22.69
CA TRP A 282 14.14 -7.86 -22.48
C TRP A 282 14.64 -7.14 -21.23
N ARG A 283 14.45 -5.81 -21.22
CA ARG A 283 14.67 -4.95 -20.07
C ARG A 283 13.62 -3.86 -20.06
N TYR A 284 13.06 -3.58 -18.90
CA TYR A 284 12.18 -2.42 -18.74
C TYR A 284 12.21 -1.89 -17.29
N PRO A 285 11.99 -0.58 -17.11
CA PRO A 285 11.88 0.01 -15.79
C PRO A 285 10.51 -0.26 -15.15
N VAL A 286 10.52 -0.51 -13.85
CA VAL A 286 9.32 -0.62 -13.01
C VAL A 286 9.36 0.37 -11.86
N ALA A 287 8.19 0.76 -11.37
CA ALA A 287 8.02 1.45 -10.11
C ALA A 287 7.31 0.56 -9.10
N ARG A 288 7.71 0.67 -7.83
CA ARG A 288 6.97 0.17 -6.67
C ARG A 288 6.86 1.27 -5.63
N VAL A 289 5.84 1.16 -4.79
CA VAL A 289 5.61 2.11 -3.70
C VAL A 289 5.64 1.42 -2.34
N CYS A 290 6.04 2.17 -1.32
CA CYS A 290 6.02 1.74 0.07
C CYS A 290 5.49 2.90 0.94
N PHE A 291 4.68 2.62 1.95
CA PHE A 291 4.31 3.66 2.91
C PHE A 291 5.52 3.99 3.79
N ALA A 292 5.87 5.27 3.89
CA ALA A 292 7.15 5.72 4.45
C ALA A 292 7.37 5.27 5.90
N GLY A 293 6.31 5.25 6.72
CA GLY A 293 6.35 4.77 8.11
C GLY A 293 6.66 3.27 8.24
N GLU A 294 6.35 2.46 7.23
CA GLU A 294 6.60 1.01 7.23
C GLU A 294 8.01 0.69 6.69
N ALA A 295 8.40 1.34 5.59
CA ALA A 295 9.71 1.23 4.91
C ALA A 295 10.26 -0.20 4.74
N ALA A 296 9.36 -1.18 4.69
CA ALA A 296 9.69 -2.60 4.61
C ALA A 296 8.97 -3.29 3.46
N HIS A 297 7.76 -2.83 3.12
CA HIS A 297 6.86 -3.50 2.20
C HIS A 297 6.66 -2.66 0.94
N TYR A 298 7.19 -3.14 -0.19
CA TYR A 298 7.05 -2.47 -1.49
C TYR A 298 6.11 -3.26 -2.39
N GLY A 299 5.14 -2.58 -2.99
CA GLY A 299 4.17 -3.18 -3.91
C GLY A 299 3.60 -2.18 -4.91
N CYS A 300 2.38 -2.42 -5.40
CA CYS A 300 1.77 -1.67 -6.50
C CYS A 300 2.69 -1.55 -7.72
N GLU A 301 3.30 -2.68 -8.11
CA GLU A 301 4.23 -2.68 -9.23
C GLU A 301 3.56 -2.15 -10.50
N THR A 302 4.24 -1.19 -11.14
CA THR A 302 3.77 -0.57 -12.37
C THR A 302 4.92 -0.51 -13.38
N PRO A 303 4.76 -1.06 -14.59
CA PRO A 303 5.75 -0.86 -15.65
C PRO A 303 5.76 0.61 -16.09
N LEU A 304 6.95 1.16 -16.28
CA LEU A 304 7.15 2.59 -16.53
C LEU A 304 7.34 2.91 -18.02
N ALA A 305 7.85 1.97 -18.80
CA ALA A 305 8.08 2.14 -20.24
C ALA A 305 7.95 0.80 -20.97
N ALA A 306 7.78 0.85 -22.30
CA ALA A 306 7.78 -0.37 -23.09
C ALA A 306 9.19 -0.98 -23.14
N PRO A 307 9.33 -2.31 -23.34
CA PRO A 307 10.64 -2.92 -23.55
C PRO A 307 11.42 -2.22 -24.67
N GLY A 308 12.63 -1.76 -24.36
CA GLY A 308 13.49 -1.04 -25.31
C GLY A 308 13.32 0.48 -25.37
N ASP A 309 12.26 1.07 -24.78
CA ASP A 309 12.12 2.54 -24.68
C ASP A 309 13.30 3.14 -23.89
N THR A 310 13.68 2.47 -22.81
CA THR A 310 14.90 2.75 -22.04
C THR A 310 15.40 1.49 -21.33
N ILE A 311 16.71 1.39 -21.21
CA ILE A 311 17.44 0.37 -20.47
C ILE A 311 18.35 0.99 -19.40
N ALA A 312 18.17 2.27 -19.11
CA ALA A 312 18.99 3.07 -18.20
C ALA A 312 18.23 3.48 -16.92
N ARG A 313 18.98 3.91 -15.89
CA ARG A 313 18.39 4.35 -14.61
C ARG A 313 17.45 5.52 -14.85
N LEU A 314 16.21 5.43 -14.35
CA LEU A 314 15.32 6.58 -14.26
C LEU A 314 15.51 7.22 -12.89
N ALA A 315 16.21 8.35 -12.85
CA ALA A 315 16.44 9.09 -11.62
C ALA A 315 15.10 9.58 -11.06
N ALA A 316 14.87 9.42 -9.76
CA ALA A 316 13.59 9.73 -9.12
C ALA A 316 13.67 11.00 -8.28
N LEU A 317 12.67 11.87 -8.41
CA LEU A 317 12.53 13.10 -7.61
C LEU A 317 11.06 13.44 -7.43
N PHE A 318 10.73 13.94 -6.25
CA PHE A 318 9.46 14.56 -5.98
C PHE A 318 9.63 16.08 -5.97
N ASP A 319 8.84 16.78 -6.77
CA ASP A 319 8.65 18.21 -6.65
C ASP A 319 7.40 18.50 -5.80
N ALA A 320 7.64 19.05 -4.61
CA ALA A 320 6.58 19.41 -3.67
C ALA A 320 5.76 20.62 -4.15
N SER A 321 6.31 21.49 -5.00
CA SER A 321 5.59 22.67 -5.48
C SER A 321 4.40 22.32 -6.38
N GLU A 322 4.53 21.22 -7.12
CA GLU A 322 3.51 20.71 -8.05
C GLU A 322 2.88 19.39 -7.62
N GLN A 323 3.29 18.87 -6.46
CA GLN A 323 2.92 17.54 -5.98
C GLN A 323 3.17 16.47 -7.05
N THR A 324 4.29 16.56 -7.78
CA THR A 324 4.57 15.72 -8.95
C THR A 324 5.88 14.99 -8.82
N ILE A 325 5.87 13.71 -9.15
CA ILE A 325 7.03 12.84 -9.18
C ILE A 325 7.56 12.83 -10.61
N TYR A 326 8.85 13.05 -10.76
CA TYR A 326 9.57 12.93 -12.03
C TYR A 326 10.52 11.75 -11.96
N LEU A 327 10.42 10.88 -12.97
CA LEU A 327 11.36 9.79 -13.20
C LEU A 327 12.03 10.01 -14.54
N GLY A 328 13.34 10.20 -14.60
CA GLY A 328 13.92 10.53 -15.89
C GLY A 328 15.40 10.30 -16.06
N ASN A 329 15.77 10.15 -17.33
CA ASN A 329 17.12 10.21 -17.83
C ASN A 329 17.19 11.19 -19.01
N ASP A 330 18.26 11.15 -19.80
CA ASP A 330 18.47 12.06 -20.93
C ASP A 330 17.47 11.85 -22.09
N ARG A 331 16.97 10.62 -22.25
CA ARG A 331 16.07 10.21 -23.33
C ARG A 331 14.60 10.31 -22.95
N LEU A 332 14.25 9.92 -21.73
CA LEU A 332 12.87 9.77 -21.27
C LEU A 332 12.69 10.43 -19.92
N VAL A 333 11.63 11.23 -19.80
CA VAL A 333 11.13 11.76 -18.53
C VAL A 333 9.67 11.36 -18.40
N LEU A 334 9.35 10.67 -17.33
CA LEU A 334 8.00 10.34 -16.91
C LEU A 334 7.59 11.25 -15.76
N SER A 335 6.30 11.52 -15.67
CA SER A 335 5.71 12.19 -14.51
C SER A 335 4.52 11.41 -13.97
N ALA A 336 4.31 11.47 -12.67
CA ALA A 336 3.06 11.06 -12.03
C ALA A 336 2.73 12.07 -10.93
N ARG A 337 1.47 12.53 -10.89
CA ARG A 337 1.01 13.39 -9.80
C ARG A 337 0.79 12.54 -8.56
N ALA A 338 1.36 12.96 -7.44
CA ALA A 338 1.08 12.42 -6.13
C ALA A 338 -0.23 13.00 -5.61
N TYR A 339 -0.97 12.20 -4.85
CA TYR A 339 -2.14 12.72 -4.14
C TYR A 339 -1.73 13.74 -3.09
N SER A 340 -2.49 14.84 -3.02
CA SER A 340 -2.33 15.89 -2.03
C SER A 340 -3.69 16.26 -1.45
N GLU A 341 -3.72 16.64 -0.18
CA GLU A 341 -4.90 17.23 0.46
C GLU A 341 -5.03 18.73 0.14
N ASP A 342 -4.02 19.34 -0.49
CA ASP A 342 -4.12 20.72 -1.00
C ASP A 342 -5.24 20.80 -2.06
N PRO A 343 -6.28 21.62 -1.85
CA PRO A 343 -7.40 21.74 -2.79
C PRO A 343 -6.99 22.08 -4.23
N ILE A 344 -5.85 22.74 -4.44
CA ILE A 344 -5.33 23.08 -5.78
C ILE A 344 -4.87 21.82 -6.52
N TRP A 345 -4.32 20.85 -5.79
CA TRP A 345 -3.71 19.65 -6.34
C TRP A 345 -4.49 18.37 -6.06
N GLN A 346 -5.63 18.49 -5.37
CA GLN A 346 -6.44 17.36 -4.95
C GLN A 346 -7.01 16.60 -6.14
N MET A 347 -6.71 15.30 -6.24
CA MET A 347 -7.31 14.40 -7.21
C MET A 347 -8.61 13.82 -6.63
N CYS A 348 -9.62 14.69 -6.48
CA CYS A 348 -10.88 14.37 -5.81
C CYS A 348 -12.09 14.66 -6.72
N PHE A 349 -13.06 13.75 -6.70
CA PHE A 349 -14.40 13.96 -7.25
C PHE A 349 -15.41 13.88 -6.11
N GLY A 350 -16.30 14.86 -6.02
CA GLY A 350 -17.26 14.99 -4.94
C GLY A 350 -16.81 15.94 -3.82
N PRO A 351 -17.55 16.00 -2.71
CA PRO A 351 -18.68 15.14 -2.36
C PRO A 351 -19.92 15.37 -3.25
N VAL A 352 -20.55 14.29 -3.72
CA VAL A 352 -21.78 14.31 -4.53
C VAL A 352 -22.84 13.43 -3.87
N GLU A 353 -24.11 13.84 -3.90
CA GLU A 353 -25.19 13.01 -3.40
C GLU A 353 -25.37 11.74 -4.27
N ALA A 354 -25.39 10.58 -3.62
CA ALA A 354 -25.75 9.34 -4.29
C ALA A 354 -27.26 9.35 -4.59
N SER A 355 -27.70 9.10 -5.82
CA SER A 355 -29.14 8.92 -6.06
C SER A 355 -29.64 7.59 -5.51
N ALA A 356 -28.79 6.56 -5.57
CA ALA A 356 -29.03 5.25 -5.00
C ALA A 356 -27.71 4.53 -4.70
N TYR A 357 -27.72 3.60 -3.75
CA TYR A 357 -26.63 2.61 -3.60
C TYR A 357 -27.13 1.29 -3.04
N THR A 358 -26.37 0.25 -3.31
CA THR A 358 -26.48 -1.06 -2.68
C THR A 358 -25.11 -1.44 -2.14
N LEU A 359 -25.06 -1.72 -0.84
CA LEU A 359 -23.89 -2.21 -0.13
C LEU A 359 -24.15 -3.65 0.30
N GLN A 360 -23.19 -4.54 0.06
CA GLN A 360 -23.23 -5.92 0.54
C GLN A 360 -21.90 -6.30 1.18
N GLN A 361 -21.91 -6.44 2.50
CA GLN A 361 -20.77 -6.88 3.30
C GLN A 361 -20.95 -8.31 3.76
N ARG A 362 -19.89 -9.10 3.67
CA ARG A 362 -19.90 -10.53 4.03
C ARG A 362 -18.67 -10.88 4.86
N ALA A 363 -18.86 -11.58 5.97
CA ALA A 363 -17.77 -12.11 6.76
C ALA A 363 -16.78 -12.94 5.92
N GLN A 364 -15.47 -12.63 6.06
CA GLN A 364 -14.36 -13.38 5.43
C GLN A 364 -14.41 -13.49 3.90
N ARG A 365 -15.13 -12.59 3.22
CA ARG A 365 -15.24 -12.60 1.75
C ARG A 365 -15.19 -11.16 1.22
N PRO A 366 -14.80 -10.98 -0.06
CA PRO A 366 -14.95 -9.70 -0.71
C PRO A 366 -16.37 -9.17 -0.59
N SER A 367 -16.47 -7.88 -0.30
CA SER A 367 -17.72 -7.13 -0.24
C SER A 367 -17.90 -6.29 -1.51
N ASP A 368 -19.14 -5.96 -1.82
CA ASP A 368 -19.53 -5.23 -3.03
C ASP A 368 -20.28 -3.93 -2.66
N LEU A 369 -19.95 -2.83 -3.34
CA LEU A 369 -20.67 -1.57 -3.25
C LEU A 369 -20.99 -1.10 -4.67
N THR A 370 -22.27 -0.86 -4.95
CA THR A 370 -22.71 -0.20 -6.18
C THR A 370 -23.34 1.13 -5.83
N VAL A 371 -22.86 2.21 -6.44
CA VAL A 371 -23.38 3.56 -6.27
C VAL A 371 -23.87 4.08 -7.60
N THR A 372 -25.02 4.75 -7.61
CA THR A 372 -25.55 5.50 -8.75
C THR A 372 -25.56 6.98 -8.42
N LEU A 373 -25.01 7.79 -9.32
CA LEU A 373 -25.02 9.24 -9.28
C LEU A 373 -25.87 9.77 -10.44
N LEU A 374 -26.62 10.84 -10.18
CA LEU A 374 -27.40 11.51 -11.21
C LEU A 374 -26.54 12.59 -11.90
N ASP A 375 -26.34 12.45 -13.21
CA ASP A 375 -25.67 13.42 -14.08
C ASP A 375 -26.71 14.08 -15.01
N ALA A 376 -27.68 14.78 -14.40
CA ALA A 376 -28.81 15.34 -15.12
C ALA A 376 -28.39 16.36 -16.20
N ARG A 377 -27.25 17.04 -16.00
CA ARG A 377 -26.71 18.06 -16.91
C ARG A 377 -25.70 17.53 -17.92
N GLY A 378 -25.30 16.26 -17.82
CA GLY A 378 -24.28 15.69 -18.70
C GLY A 378 -22.87 16.25 -18.45
N GLU A 379 -22.60 16.73 -17.23
CA GLU A 379 -21.33 17.36 -16.86
C GLU A 379 -20.19 16.33 -16.76
N TRP A 380 -20.51 15.05 -16.52
CA TRP A 380 -19.51 13.99 -16.32
C TRP A 380 -19.43 13.06 -17.52
N ALA A 381 -19.36 13.63 -18.72
CA ALA A 381 -19.42 12.88 -19.97
C ALA A 381 -18.31 11.83 -20.13
N ASN A 382 -17.13 12.05 -19.55
CA ASN A 382 -15.97 11.19 -19.76
C ASN A 382 -15.25 10.81 -18.45
N PRO A 383 -15.85 9.95 -17.60
CA PRO A 383 -15.26 9.53 -16.34
C PRO A 383 -13.83 8.98 -16.51
N GLY A 384 -12.91 9.46 -15.69
CA GLY A 384 -11.53 9.01 -15.67
C GLY A 384 -10.58 9.74 -16.63
N LEU A 385 -11.07 10.64 -17.51
CA LEU A 385 -10.16 11.39 -18.38
C LEU A 385 -9.32 12.41 -17.58
N PRO A 386 -7.99 12.47 -17.79
CA PRO A 386 -7.13 13.42 -17.07
C PRO A 386 -7.59 14.87 -17.25
N LEU A 387 -7.32 15.73 -16.24
CA LEU A 387 -7.57 17.18 -16.27
C LEU A 387 -9.06 17.58 -16.34
N ARG A 388 -9.97 16.64 -16.12
CA ARG A 388 -11.42 16.87 -15.97
C ARG A 388 -11.83 16.72 -14.50
N VAL A 389 -12.98 17.27 -14.12
CA VAL A 389 -13.53 17.14 -12.75
C VAL A 389 -13.81 15.67 -12.43
N GLU A 390 -14.28 14.91 -13.41
CA GLU A 390 -14.50 13.46 -13.33
C GLU A 390 -13.23 12.63 -13.56
N GLY A 391 -12.06 13.28 -13.70
CA GLY A 391 -10.77 12.62 -13.90
C GLY A 391 -10.37 11.62 -12.82
N PRO A 392 -10.70 11.83 -11.52
CA PRO A 392 -10.48 10.85 -10.46
C PRO A 392 -11.35 9.59 -10.54
N LEU A 393 -12.38 9.55 -11.39
CA LEU A 393 -13.25 8.38 -11.57
C LEU A 393 -12.55 7.29 -12.40
N ARG A 394 -11.51 6.67 -11.84
CA ARG A 394 -10.69 5.62 -12.45
C ARG A 394 -10.73 4.33 -11.66
N PRO A 395 -10.52 3.16 -12.32
CA PRO A 395 -10.30 1.92 -11.60
C PRO A 395 -9.19 2.07 -10.55
N LEU A 396 -9.43 1.45 -9.40
CA LEU A 396 -8.60 1.41 -8.19
C LEU A 396 -8.47 2.74 -7.43
N ALA A 397 -9.18 3.79 -7.82
CA ALA A 397 -9.33 4.98 -6.99
C ALA A 397 -10.21 4.67 -5.75
N GLU A 398 -9.94 5.39 -4.67
CA GLU A 398 -10.57 5.22 -3.37
C GLU A 398 -11.95 5.87 -3.37
N VAL A 399 -12.96 5.18 -2.86
CA VAL A 399 -14.34 5.68 -2.73
C VAL A 399 -14.73 5.67 -1.26
N THR A 400 -15.09 6.84 -0.75
CA THR A 400 -15.70 7.00 0.58
C THR A 400 -17.20 7.24 0.39
N LEU A 401 -18.01 6.35 0.95
CA LEU A 401 -19.45 6.55 1.09
C LEU A 401 -19.74 7.07 2.50
N SER A 402 -20.13 8.33 2.60
CA SER A 402 -20.60 8.97 3.82
C SER A 402 -22.11 8.77 3.93
N ARG A 403 -22.57 8.02 4.93
CA ARG A 403 -23.99 7.69 5.15
C ARG A 403 -24.48 8.29 6.46
N GLY A 404 -25.72 8.75 6.49
CA GLY A 404 -26.25 9.47 7.65
C GLY A 404 -27.68 9.94 7.48
N TYR A 405 -28.06 10.94 8.26
CA TYR A 405 -29.40 11.50 8.29
C TYR A 405 -29.37 13.02 8.44
N LEU A 406 -30.43 13.69 7.95
CA LEU A 406 -30.77 15.04 8.38
C LEU A 406 -31.44 14.96 9.75
N THR A 407 -30.84 15.59 10.76
CA THR A 407 -31.34 15.60 12.14
C THR A 407 -31.61 17.04 12.61
N SER A 408 -32.01 17.20 13.86
CA SER A 408 -32.12 18.52 14.50
C SER A 408 -30.77 19.25 14.62
N ALA A 409 -29.65 18.54 14.54
CA ALA A 409 -28.30 19.11 14.56
C ALA A 409 -27.78 19.46 13.14
N GLY A 410 -28.58 19.22 12.09
CA GLY A 410 -28.19 19.39 10.70
C GLY A 410 -27.86 18.07 10.02
N GLU A 411 -26.99 18.10 9.01
CA GLU A 411 -26.55 16.88 8.31
C GLU A 411 -25.50 16.16 9.16
N GLU A 412 -25.82 14.96 9.63
CA GLU A 412 -24.92 14.13 10.42
C GLU A 412 -24.60 12.86 9.63
N THR A 413 -23.33 12.66 9.28
CA THR A 413 -22.88 11.52 8.46
C THR A 413 -21.66 10.81 9.03
N VAL A 414 -21.51 9.55 8.64
CA VAL A 414 -20.43 8.65 9.03
C VAL A 414 -19.82 8.00 7.79
N ASP A 415 -18.50 8.04 7.68
CA ASP A 415 -17.76 7.50 6.52
C ASP A 415 -17.55 6.00 6.63
N LEU A 416 -18.06 5.21 5.68
CA LEU A 416 -17.63 3.81 5.57
C LEU A 416 -16.12 3.72 5.35
N PRO A 417 -15.47 2.62 5.79
CA PRO A 417 -14.11 2.33 5.38
C PRO A 417 -13.93 2.44 3.86
N PRO A 418 -12.75 2.85 3.38
CA PRO A 418 -12.47 3.00 1.95
C PRO A 418 -12.84 1.80 1.08
N TRP A 419 -13.54 2.08 -0.02
CA TRP A 419 -13.81 1.15 -1.11
C TRP A 419 -12.93 1.47 -2.31
N HIS A 420 -12.81 0.55 -3.26
CA HIS A 420 -11.99 0.73 -4.45
C HIS A 420 -12.83 0.56 -5.71
N LEU A 421 -12.78 1.54 -6.61
CA LEU A 421 -13.46 1.46 -7.91
C LEU A 421 -12.93 0.26 -8.70
N VAL A 422 -13.83 -0.59 -9.19
CA VAL A 422 -13.50 -1.66 -10.15
C VAL A 422 -14.01 -1.27 -11.52
N ARG A 423 -15.14 -0.57 -11.58
CA ARG A 423 -15.77 -0.15 -12.83
C ARG A 423 -16.49 1.17 -12.67
N VAL A 424 -16.43 1.99 -13.71
CA VAL A 424 -17.25 3.18 -13.88
C VAL A 424 -18.00 3.07 -15.19
N GLN A 425 -19.31 3.32 -15.17
CA GLN A 425 -20.13 3.32 -16.37
C GLN A 425 -20.99 4.58 -16.41
N ARG A 426 -21.01 5.26 -17.55
CA ARG A 426 -21.99 6.29 -17.84
C ARG A 426 -23.07 5.72 -18.75
N SER A 427 -24.32 6.02 -18.44
CA SER A 427 -25.47 5.70 -19.28
C SER A 427 -26.27 6.97 -19.54
N GLU A 428 -26.87 7.05 -20.72
CA GLU A 428 -27.76 8.14 -21.11
C GLU A 428 -29.17 7.58 -21.36
N GLY A 429 -30.19 8.37 -21.03
CA GLY A 429 -31.58 8.04 -21.31
C GLY A 429 -32.47 9.28 -21.22
N HIS A 430 -33.77 9.10 -21.47
CA HIS A 430 -34.74 10.20 -21.44
C HIS A 430 -34.83 10.97 -20.11
N ALA A 431 -34.34 10.39 -19.02
CA ALA A 431 -34.30 11.01 -17.69
C ALA A 431 -32.94 11.65 -17.33
N GLY A 432 -32.06 11.85 -18.31
CA GLY A 432 -30.71 12.42 -18.12
C GLY A 432 -29.60 11.37 -17.99
N GLY A 433 -28.36 11.85 -17.79
CA GLY A 433 -27.18 11.01 -17.61
C GLY A 433 -27.15 10.35 -16.23
N ARG A 434 -26.57 9.15 -16.14
CA ARG A 434 -26.29 8.47 -14.87
C ARG A 434 -24.89 7.90 -14.88
N VAL A 435 -24.18 8.07 -13.78
CA VAL A 435 -22.88 7.44 -13.53
C VAL A 435 -23.05 6.34 -12.49
N ARG A 436 -22.68 5.12 -12.84
CA ARG A 436 -22.69 3.95 -11.97
C ARG A 436 -21.25 3.60 -11.61
N LEU A 437 -20.99 3.52 -10.31
CA LEU A 437 -19.72 3.10 -9.73
C LEU A 437 -19.90 1.68 -9.16
N GLU A 438 -19.06 0.75 -9.58
CA GLU A 438 -18.97 -0.58 -8.98
C GLU A 438 -17.64 -0.66 -8.22
N CYS A 439 -17.71 -0.95 -6.94
CA CYS A 439 -16.59 -0.92 -6.02
C CYS A 439 -16.47 -2.22 -5.23
N THR A 440 -15.27 -2.49 -4.75
CA THR A 440 -14.98 -3.61 -3.83
C THR A 440 -14.21 -3.14 -2.61
N ASP A 441 -14.23 -3.92 -1.54
CA ASP A 441 -13.53 -3.63 -0.29
C ASP A 441 -12.04 -4.04 -0.34
N ALA A 442 -11.34 -3.94 0.79
CA ALA A 442 -9.94 -4.33 0.91
C ALA A 442 -9.70 -5.83 0.58
N LEU A 443 -10.63 -6.72 0.91
CA LEU A 443 -10.51 -8.16 0.61
C LEU A 443 -10.68 -8.41 -0.89
N GLY A 444 -11.61 -7.72 -1.55
CA GLY A 444 -11.74 -7.79 -3.00
C GLY A 444 -10.52 -7.25 -3.72
N LEU A 445 -9.94 -6.15 -3.24
CA LEU A 445 -8.69 -5.62 -3.79
C LEU A 445 -7.53 -6.65 -3.69
N LEU A 446 -7.39 -7.34 -2.56
CA LEU A 446 -6.46 -8.47 -2.40
C LEU A 446 -6.76 -9.65 -3.34
N GLY A 447 -8.02 -9.80 -3.76
CA GLY A 447 -8.45 -10.81 -4.72
C GLY A 447 -8.08 -10.49 -6.17
N LEU A 448 -7.81 -9.23 -6.50
CA LEU A 448 -7.43 -8.80 -7.85
C LEU A 448 -5.97 -9.11 -8.21
N TRP A 449 -5.07 -9.05 -7.23
CA TRP A 449 -3.65 -9.33 -7.45
C TRP A 449 -3.36 -10.83 -7.36
N ARG A 450 -2.54 -11.34 -8.28
CA ARG A 450 -2.10 -12.73 -8.33
C ARG A 450 -0.58 -12.79 -8.30
N ALA A 451 -0.04 -13.77 -7.61
CA ALA A 451 1.40 -13.98 -7.57
C ALA A 451 1.93 -14.31 -8.97
N PRO A 452 2.86 -13.53 -9.54
CA PRO A 452 3.40 -13.80 -10.87
C PRO A 452 4.21 -15.10 -10.90
N GLU A 453 4.90 -15.37 -9.79
CA GLU A 453 5.72 -16.56 -9.56
C GLU A 453 5.39 -17.16 -8.19
N ALA A 454 5.96 -18.33 -7.89
CA ALA A 454 5.93 -18.82 -6.52
C ALA A 454 6.76 -17.85 -5.64
N LEU A 455 6.18 -17.38 -4.55
CA LEU A 455 6.85 -16.50 -3.59
C LEU A 455 7.08 -17.26 -2.29
N ILE A 456 8.33 -17.34 -1.86
CA ILE A 456 8.75 -18.14 -0.70
C ILE A 456 9.43 -17.26 0.35
N TRP A 457 8.82 -17.15 1.53
CA TRP A 457 9.38 -16.44 2.67
C TRP A 457 9.80 -17.41 3.77
N LYS A 458 10.93 -17.13 4.42
CA LYS A 458 11.52 -17.98 5.46
C LYS A 458 11.61 -17.23 6.77
N ASN A 459 11.21 -17.89 7.86
CA ASN A 459 11.31 -17.35 9.22
C ASN A 459 10.68 -15.96 9.39
N ARG A 460 9.54 -15.70 8.73
CA ARG A 460 8.83 -14.41 8.81
C ARG A 460 7.64 -14.49 9.76
N ALA A 461 7.44 -13.45 10.55
CA ALA A 461 6.28 -13.31 11.43
C ALA A 461 4.98 -13.21 10.62
N ILE A 462 3.89 -13.78 11.13
CA ILE A 462 2.57 -13.72 10.49
C ILE A 462 2.16 -12.27 10.19
N ARG A 463 2.34 -11.35 11.15
CA ARG A 463 2.08 -9.90 10.97
C ARG A 463 2.88 -9.29 9.81
N TRP A 464 4.13 -9.69 9.67
CA TRP A 464 5.01 -9.18 8.61
C TRP A 464 4.54 -9.69 7.25
N LEU A 465 4.15 -10.97 7.17
CA LEU A 465 3.59 -11.57 5.95
C LEU A 465 2.25 -10.92 5.56
N LEU A 466 1.40 -10.58 6.54
CA LEU A 466 0.16 -9.84 6.29
C LEU A 466 0.46 -8.44 5.72
N GLY A 467 1.41 -7.71 6.30
CA GLY A 467 1.90 -6.43 5.77
C GLY A 467 2.43 -6.55 4.33
N GLU A 468 3.26 -7.56 4.08
CA GLU A 468 3.84 -7.81 2.75
C GLU A 468 2.77 -8.09 1.68
N LEU A 469 1.75 -8.90 2.00
CA LEU A 469 0.65 -9.20 1.08
C LEU A 469 -0.29 -7.99 0.88
N CYS A 470 -0.55 -7.19 1.93
CA CYS A 470 -1.34 -5.96 1.81
C CYS A 470 -0.65 -4.93 0.90
N ALA A 471 0.66 -4.77 1.04
CA ALA A 471 1.43 -3.81 0.25
C ALA A 471 1.40 -4.11 -1.25
N ARG A 472 1.25 -5.39 -1.66
CA ARG A 472 1.13 -5.78 -3.09
C ARG A 472 0.06 -4.98 -3.82
N VAL A 473 -1.03 -4.69 -3.15
CA VAL A 473 -2.18 -3.95 -3.71
C VAL A 473 -2.29 -2.52 -3.18
N GLY A 474 -1.36 -2.09 -2.33
CA GLY A 474 -1.31 -0.74 -1.76
C GLY A 474 -2.19 -0.56 -0.52
N LEU A 475 -2.58 -1.66 0.13
CA LEU A 475 -3.27 -1.61 1.40
C LEU A 475 -2.26 -1.50 2.55
N ARG A 476 -2.63 -0.75 3.58
CA ARG A 476 -1.89 -0.71 4.85
C ARG A 476 -2.28 -1.90 5.71
N TYR A 477 -1.37 -2.28 6.60
CA TYR A 477 -1.61 -3.29 7.62
C TYR A 477 -1.51 -2.66 9.01
N ARG A 478 -2.43 -3.03 9.91
CA ARG A 478 -2.43 -2.59 11.31
C ARG A 478 -2.79 -3.75 12.23
N ASP A 479 -2.14 -3.86 13.39
CA ASP A 479 -2.57 -4.73 14.47
C ASP A 479 -2.34 -4.09 15.85
N ASP A 480 -2.98 -4.62 16.88
CA ASP A 480 -2.83 -4.17 18.27
C ASP A 480 -1.78 -5.00 19.04
N GLY A 481 -0.79 -5.55 18.33
CA GLY A 481 0.29 -6.29 18.97
C GLY A 481 -0.05 -7.73 19.38
N ALA A 482 -1.13 -8.34 18.88
CA ALA A 482 -1.54 -9.70 19.25
C ALA A 482 -0.39 -10.73 19.12
N ALA A 483 -0.09 -11.44 20.22
CA ALA A 483 1.06 -12.33 20.30
C ALA A 483 1.05 -13.45 19.25
N ALA A 484 -0.13 -13.97 18.90
CA ALA A 484 -0.29 -14.99 17.86
C ALA A 484 0.23 -14.52 16.49
N LEU A 485 0.03 -13.24 16.14
CA LEU A 485 0.50 -12.64 14.89
C LEU A 485 2.02 -12.39 14.89
N GLY A 486 2.66 -12.36 16.07
CA GLY A 486 4.11 -12.24 16.22
C GLY A 486 4.88 -13.55 15.94
N ARG A 487 4.19 -14.69 15.83
CA ARG A 487 4.83 -15.99 15.61
C ARG A 487 5.46 -16.06 14.22
N ALA A 488 6.71 -16.52 14.16
CA ALA A 488 7.41 -16.76 12.90
C ALA A 488 6.96 -18.09 12.27
N LEU A 489 6.70 -18.06 10.95
CA LEU A 489 6.53 -19.25 10.14
C LEU A 489 7.89 -19.66 9.58
N PRO A 490 8.33 -20.92 9.74
CA PRO A 490 9.58 -21.39 9.16
C PRO A 490 9.62 -21.22 7.64
N LEU A 491 8.48 -21.47 6.99
CA LEU A 491 8.28 -21.35 5.56
C LEU A 491 6.84 -20.92 5.28
N PHE A 492 6.65 -19.91 4.43
CA PHE A 492 5.37 -19.57 3.85
C PHE A 492 5.52 -19.43 2.34
N THR A 493 4.64 -20.09 1.59
CA THR A 493 4.65 -20.09 0.14
C THR A 493 3.30 -19.58 -0.37
N LEU A 494 3.34 -18.62 -1.29
CA LEU A 494 2.21 -18.27 -2.13
C LEU A 494 2.50 -18.78 -3.55
N HIS A 495 1.63 -19.63 -4.09
CA HIS A 495 1.89 -20.27 -5.38
C HIS A 495 1.64 -19.31 -6.55
N SER A 496 2.28 -19.56 -7.69
CA SER A 496 2.03 -18.79 -8.92
C SER A 496 0.55 -18.83 -9.30
N GLY A 497 0.01 -17.68 -9.69
CA GLY A 497 -1.40 -17.48 -10.03
C GLY A 497 -2.35 -17.36 -8.83
N GLN A 498 -1.90 -17.68 -7.62
CA GLN A 498 -2.71 -17.62 -6.41
C GLN A 498 -2.97 -16.15 -6.01
N PRO A 499 -4.21 -15.78 -5.66
CA PRO A 499 -4.51 -14.42 -5.22
C PRO A 499 -3.93 -14.12 -3.83
N ALA A 500 -3.56 -12.86 -3.57
CA ALA A 500 -3.08 -12.45 -2.24
C ALA A 500 -4.12 -12.70 -1.15
N LEU A 501 -5.41 -12.58 -1.48
CA LEU A 501 -6.52 -12.85 -0.57
C LEU A 501 -6.44 -14.24 0.07
N GLU A 502 -6.13 -15.29 -0.71
CA GLU A 502 -6.01 -16.65 -0.16
C GLU A 502 -4.86 -16.76 0.84
N GLY A 503 -3.72 -16.13 0.54
CA GLY A 503 -2.58 -16.04 1.46
C GLY A 503 -2.95 -15.32 2.75
N VAL A 504 -3.64 -14.17 2.64
CA VAL A 504 -4.10 -13.38 3.79
C VAL A 504 -5.07 -14.16 4.66
N LEU A 505 -6.09 -14.81 4.07
CA LEU A 505 -7.06 -15.61 4.83
C LEU A 505 -6.39 -16.80 5.54
N ALA A 506 -5.40 -17.43 4.90
CA ALA A 506 -4.61 -18.48 5.53
C ALA A 506 -3.76 -17.96 6.71
N LEU A 507 -3.13 -16.81 6.56
CA LEU A 507 -2.33 -16.18 7.64
C LEU A 507 -3.22 -15.73 8.81
N LEU A 508 -4.39 -15.15 8.53
CA LEU A 508 -5.39 -14.81 9.54
C LEU A 508 -5.86 -16.06 10.30
N ARG A 509 -6.07 -17.19 9.60
CA ARG A 509 -6.36 -18.47 10.25
C ARG A 509 -5.25 -18.90 11.21
N LEU A 510 -4.00 -18.92 10.75
CA LEU A 510 -2.83 -19.28 11.58
C LEU A 510 -2.67 -18.35 12.80
N GLY A 511 -3.04 -17.07 12.63
CA GLY A 511 -3.06 -16.06 13.68
C GLY A 511 -4.28 -16.09 14.59
N GLY A 512 -5.27 -16.95 14.33
CA GLY A 512 -6.50 -17.00 15.14
C GLY A 512 -7.40 -15.78 14.97
N CYS A 513 -7.39 -15.17 13.79
CA CYS A 513 -8.03 -13.87 13.55
C CYS A 513 -9.06 -13.92 12.41
N VAL A 514 -9.98 -12.96 12.44
CA VAL A 514 -10.85 -12.59 11.32
C VAL A 514 -10.38 -11.25 10.73
N ALA A 515 -10.85 -10.92 9.52
CA ALA A 515 -10.47 -9.72 8.79
C ALA A 515 -11.48 -8.62 9.14
N ARG A 516 -10.98 -7.47 9.57
CA ARG A 516 -11.73 -6.23 9.69
C ARG A 516 -11.01 -5.15 8.89
N VAL A 517 -11.75 -4.22 8.31
CA VAL A 517 -11.18 -3.06 7.63
C VAL A 517 -11.32 -1.87 8.56
N ALA A 518 -10.20 -1.24 8.91
CA ALA A 518 -10.20 -0.06 9.75
C ALA A 518 -10.74 1.17 8.98
N PRO A 519 -11.18 2.25 9.68
CA PRO A 519 -11.71 3.45 9.02
C PRO A 519 -10.73 4.12 8.04
N ASP A 520 -9.43 3.94 8.23
CA ASP A 520 -8.37 4.44 7.35
C ASP A 520 -8.07 3.51 6.15
N GLY A 521 -8.81 2.41 6.01
CA GLY A 521 -8.65 1.42 4.94
C GLY A 521 -7.61 0.33 5.23
N ALA A 522 -6.95 0.37 6.39
CA ALA A 522 -5.98 -0.68 6.74
C ALA A 522 -6.68 -2.03 7.00
N LEU A 523 -6.05 -3.12 6.57
CA LEU A 523 -6.44 -4.45 7.03
C LEU A 523 -6.06 -4.60 8.50
N TRP A 524 -7.05 -4.88 9.34
CA TRP A 524 -6.90 -5.05 10.77
C TRP A 524 -7.36 -6.46 11.18
N PRO A 525 -6.42 -7.35 11.57
CA PRO A 525 -6.76 -8.66 12.11
C PRO A 525 -7.45 -8.51 13.47
N LEU A 526 -8.66 -9.05 13.59
CA LEU A 526 -9.41 -9.13 14.84
C LEU A 526 -9.26 -10.53 15.42
N PRO A 527 -8.63 -10.72 16.59
CA PRO A 527 -8.57 -12.03 17.26
C PRO A 527 -9.97 -12.62 17.47
N TRP A 528 -10.11 -13.92 17.24
CA TRP A 528 -11.40 -14.62 17.28
C TRP A 528 -11.32 -15.94 18.07
N PRO A 529 -12.31 -16.27 18.92
CA PRO A 529 -13.52 -15.49 19.23
C PRO A 529 -13.25 -14.23 20.05
N VAL A 530 -14.17 -13.26 19.98
CA VAL A 530 -14.12 -12.02 20.77
C VAL A 530 -14.94 -12.20 22.04
N ALA A 531 -14.36 -11.94 23.21
CA ALA A 531 -15.05 -12.03 24.51
C ALA A 531 -15.64 -10.67 24.96
N GLY A 532 -16.56 -10.69 25.95
CA GLY A 532 -17.21 -9.48 26.53
C GLY A 532 -18.75 -9.54 26.51
N ALA A 533 -19.45 -8.43 26.74
CA ALA A 533 -20.91 -8.33 26.59
C ALA A 533 -21.29 -7.68 25.24
N PRO A 534 -22.52 -7.89 24.73
CA PRO A 534 -23.02 -7.14 23.58
C PRO A 534 -22.94 -5.63 23.83
N GLN A 535 -22.48 -4.89 22.82
CA GLN A 535 -22.21 -3.46 22.96
C GLN A 535 -23.46 -2.61 22.69
N MET A 536 -24.48 -3.16 22.01
CA MET A 536 -25.74 -2.49 21.70
C MET A 536 -26.87 -3.50 21.51
N THR A 537 -28.09 -2.99 21.48
CA THR A 537 -29.31 -3.76 21.16
C THR A 537 -29.89 -3.28 19.83
N ILE A 538 -30.19 -4.23 18.94
CA ILE A 538 -31.01 -4.05 17.75
C ILE A 538 -32.46 -4.30 18.16
N GLY A 539 -33.36 -3.36 17.91
CA GLY A 539 -34.79 -3.47 18.22
C GLY A 539 -35.22 -2.78 19.52
N ALA A 540 -34.29 -2.18 20.26
CA ALA A 540 -34.59 -1.46 21.50
C ALA A 540 -35.49 -0.23 21.33
N ASN A 541 -35.75 0.22 20.10
CA ASN A 541 -36.66 1.33 19.78
C ASN A 541 -37.77 0.87 18.82
N ASP A 542 -38.14 -0.41 18.86
CA ASP A 542 -39.12 -1.02 17.94
C ASP A 542 -38.76 -0.85 16.45
N GLU A 543 -37.47 -0.76 16.14
CA GLU A 543 -37.02 -0.45 14.78
C GLU A 543 -37.03 -1.68 13.84
N VAL A 544 -37.20 -2.89 14.37
CA VAL A 544 -37.21 -4.12 13.58
C VAL A 544 -38.52 -4.24 12.81
N ARG A 545 -38.46 -4.02 11.49
CA ARG A 545 -39.63 -4.17 10.59
C ARG A 545 -39.94 -5.64 10.32
N ARG A 546 -38.91 -6.46 10.18
CA ARG A 546 -39.02 -7.90 9.94
C ARG A 546 -37.82 -8.59 10.55
N ALA A 547 -38.05 -9.70 11.24
CA ALA A 547 -36.99 -10.62 11.63
C ALA A 547 -37.34 -12.05 11.17
N THR A 548 -36.31 -12.79 10.78
CA THR A 548 -36.35 -14.25 10.63
C THR A 548 -35.45 -14.80 11.73
N LEU A 549 -35.98 -15.66 12.59
CA LEU A 549 -35.24 -16.24 13.71
C LEU A 549 -35.29 -17.75 13.60
N GLY A 550 -34.16 -18.42 13.79
CA GLY A 550 -34.16 -19.87 13.76
C GLY A 550 -32.79 -20.50 13.93
N PRO A 551 -32.76 -21.73 14.47
CA PRO A 551 -31.54 -22.50 14.52
C PRO A 551 -31.14 -22.97 13.12
N ARG A 552 -29.83 -23.16 12.91
CA ARG A 552 -29.26 -23.75 11.71
C ARG A 552 -28.25 -24.82 12.10
N ALA A 553 -28.16 -25.87 11.27
CA ALA A 553 -27.17 -26.92 11.48
C ALA A 553 -25.75 -26.34 11.40
N LEU A 554 -24.94 -26.61 12.43
CA LEU A 554 -23.54 -26.18 12.48
C LEU A 554 -22.73 -26.81 11.37
N ALA A 555 -21.68 -26.11 10.95
CA ALA A 555 -20.65 -26.70 10.10
C ALA A 555 -19.79 -27.73 10.86
N ALA A 556 -19.56 -27.51 12.16
CA ALA A 556 -18.80 -28.41 13.03
C ALA A 556 -19.14 -28.18 14.52
N THR A 557 -19.15 -29.26 15.30
CA THR A 557 -19.13 -29.24 16.78
C THR A 557 -17.81 -29.74 17.35
N ASN A 558 -17.02 -30.46 16.56
CA ASN A 558 -15.68 -30.92 16.88
C ASN A 558 -14.70 -30.44 15.81
N VAL A 559 -13.58 -29.88 16.23
CA VAL A 559 -12.52 -29.40 15.32
C VAL A 559 -11.22 -30.08 15.67
N ARG A 560 -10.61 -30.72 14.65
CA ARG A 560 -9.31 -31.37 14.73
C ARG A 560 -8.33 -30.67 13.81
N ILE A 561 -7.23 -30.19 14.39
CA ILE A 561 -6.12 -29.58 13.67
C ILE A 561 -4.95 -30.53 13.73
N SER A 562 -4.44 -30.90 12.55
CA SER A 562 -3.24 -31.71 12.42
C SER A 562 -2.19 -31.04 11.54
N SER A 563 -0.94 -31.38 11.80
CA SER A 563 0.24 -30.95 11.05
C SER A 563 1.28 -32.08 11.11
N GLY A 564 2.47 -31.88 10.54
CA GLY A 564 3.59 -32.82 10.57
C GLY A 564 4.17 -33.13 11.97
N GLY A 565 3.52 -32.69 13.05
CA GLY A 565 3.89 -33.05 14.43
C GLY A 565 3.13 -32.31 15.53
N ALA A 566 2.40 -31.23 15.20
CA ALA A 566 1.44 -30.60 16.11
C ALA A 566 0.02 -31.18 15.91
N TYR A 567 -0.72 -31.32 17.01
CA TYR A 567 -2.11 -31.74 17.05
C TYR A 567 -2.89 -30.90 18.06
N ALA A 568 -4.12 -30.52 17.71
CA ALA A 568 -5.07 -29.92 18.64
C ALA A 568 -6.49 -30.38 18.31
N GLU A 569 -7.27 -30.70 19.33
CA GLU A 569 -8.69 -31.08 19.20
C GLU A 569 -9.51 -30.40 20.29
N ALA A 570 -10.73 -30.02 19.95
CA ALA A 570 -11.73 -29.52 20.89
C ALA A 570 -13.12 -29.84 20.35
N GLU A 571 -14.07 -29.90 21.27
CA GLU A 571 -15.47 -30.13 20.98
C GLU A 571 -16.33 -29.19 21.81
N ALA A 572 -17.30 -28.56 21.16
CA ALA A 572 -18.39 -27.89 21.81
C ALA A 572 -19.43 -28.97 22.21
N ILE A 573 -19.24 -29.53 23.40
CA ILE A 573 -20.02 -30.68 23.89
C ILE A 573 -21.51 -30.34 23.96
N ASP A 574 -21.86 -29.18 24.50
CA ASP A 574 -23.25 -28.73 24.62
C ASP A 574 -23.93 -28.60 23.25
N ASP A 575 -23.19 -28.13 22.23
CA ASP A 575 -23.71 -28.03 20.86
C ASP A 575 -23.90 -29.41 20.23
N ALA A 576 -22.96 -30.34 20.44
CA ALA A 576 -23.09 -31.71 19.97
C ALA A 576 -24.29 -32.43 20.63
N TRP A 577 -24.50 -32.20 21.93
CA TRP A 577 -25.68 -32.69 22.65
C TRP A 577 -26.96 -32.08 22.11
N ALA A 578 -26.98 -30.78 21.85
CA ALA A 578 -28.14 -30.08 21.31
C ALA A 578 -28.51 -30.56 19.88
N LEU A 579 -27.52 -30.93 19.05
CA LEU A 579 -27.78 -31.58 17.75
C LEU A 579 -28.12 -33.07 17.86
N GLY A 580 -27.79 -33.72 18.99
CA GLY A 580 -27.75 -35.17 19.10
C GLY A 580 -26.72 -35.83 18.17
N LEU A 581 -25.75 -35.05 17.66
CA LEU A 581 -24.79 -35.49 16.64
C LEU A 581 -23.46 -34.72 16.76
N ARG A 582 -22.34 -35.46 16.68
CA ARG A 582 -21.02 -34.86 16.47
C ARG A 582 -20.80 -34.57 15.00
N LEU A 583 -20.47 -33.32 14.69
CA LEU A 583 -20.03 -32.87 13.37
C LEU A 583 -18.53 -32.56 13.46
N SER A 584 -17.68 -33.42 12.87
CA SER A 584 -16.23 -33.29 12.94
C SER A 584 -15.68 -32.59 11.70
N ALA A 585 -15.01 -31.45 11.89
CA ALA A 585 -14.15 -30.84 10.90
C ALA A 585 -12.69 -31.18 11.19
N ALA A 586 -11.99 -31.72 10.19
CA ALA A 586 -10.55 -31.96 10.25
C ALA A 586 -9.83 -31.02 9.29
N LEU A 587 -8.87 -30.27 9.79
CA LEU A 587 -7.99 -29.42 9.00
C LEU A 587 -6.54 -29.91 9.15
N HIS A 588 -5.90 -30.15 8.02
CA HIS A 588 -4.46 -30.36 7.96
C HIS A 588 -3.78 -29.09 7.43
N ASP A 589 -2.84 -28.54 8.18
CA ASP A 589 -2.03 -27.39 7.74
C ASP A 589 -0.55 -27.56 8.13
N GLY A 590 0.26 -27.97 7.14
CA GLY A 590 1.68 -28.22 7.34
C GLY A 590 2.49 -27.00 7.79
N ARG A 591 1.97 -25.78 7.62
CA ARG A 591 2.64 -24.54 8.06
C ARG A 591 2.70 -24.40 9.58
N ILE A 592 1.83 -25.11 10.30
CA ILE A 592 1.85 -25.19 11.77
C ILE A 592 3.11 -25.91 12.26
N GLY A 593 3.64 -26.87 11.47
CA GLY A 593 4.81 -27.67 11.83
C GLY A 593 4.63 -28.36 13.18
N LEU A 594 5.56 -28.10 14.11
CA LEU A 594 5.58 -28.64 15.48
C LEU A 594 4.94 -27.69 16.51
N ASN A 595 4.33 -26.57 16.09
CA ASN A 595 3.85 -25.54 17.00
C ASN A 595 2.43 -25.85 17.53
N VAL A 596 2.34 -26.50 18.69
CA VAL A 596 1.07 -26.84 19.36
C VAL A 596 0.25 -25.60 19.71
N ALA A 597 0.88 -24.50 20.12
CA ALA A 597 0.18 -23.26 20.44
C ALA A 597 -0.54 -22.67 19.20
N MET A 598 0.07 -22.80 18.03
CA MET A 598 -0.56 -22.41 16.76
C MET A 598 -1.70 -23.35 16.38
N ALA A 599 -1.55 -24.67 16.58
CA ALA A 599 -2.65 -25.62 16.39
C ALA A 599 -3.86 -25.30 17.28
N ASN A 600 -3.64 -24.97 18.57
CA ASN A 600 -4.69 -24.53 19.49
C ASN A 600 -5.35 -23.22 19.01
N THR A 601 -4.55 -22.24 18.57
CA THR A 601 -5.06 -20.96 18.06
C THR A 601 -5.97 -21.15 16.84
N VAL A 602 -5.57 -22.00 15.89
CA VAL A 602 -6.38 -22.32 14.72
C VAL A 602 -7.65 -23.05 15.14
N ARG A 603 -7.54 -24.05 16.01
CA ARG A 603 -8.68 -24.82 16.51
C ARG A 603 -9.73 -23.93 17.16
N ASP A 604 -9.32 -23.06 18.08
CA ASP A 604 -10.23 -22.19 18.85
C ASP A 604 -10.94 -21.20 17.93
N ARG A 605 -10.22 -20.66 16.93
CA ARG A 605 -10.78 -19.82 15.88
C ARG A 605 -11.84 -20.56 15.06
N GLU A 606 -11.50 -21.74 14.52
CA GLU A 606 -12.41 -22.51 13.64
C GLU A 606 -13.64 -23.01 14.42
N LEU A 607 -13.47 -23.43 15.67
CA LEU A 607 -14.60 -23.83 16.53
C LEU A 607 -15.50 -22.62 16.85
N GLY A 608 -14.90 -21.46 17.16
CA GLY A 608 -15.64 -20.22 17.38
C GLY A 608 -16.37 -19.71 16.12
N LEU A 609 -15.80 -19.90 14.93
CA LEU A 609 -16.49 -19.57 13.67
C LEU A 609 -17.62 -20.55 13.36
N ALA A 610 -17.44 -21.85 13.66
CA ALA A 610 -18.50 -22.84 13.49
C ALA A 610 -19.70 -22.51 14.40
N ALA A 611 -19.44 -22.15 15.66
CA ALA A 611 -20.45 -21.75 16.65
C ALA A 611 -21.39 -20.63 16.18
N LEU A 612 -20.93 -19.70 15.34
CA LEU A 612 -21.77 -18.63 14.76
C LEU A 612 -22.98 -19.22 14.01
N GLY A 613 -22.79 -20.35 13.33
CA GLY A 613 -23.78 -20.98 12.47
C GLY A 613 -24.93 -21.67 13.20
N TRP A 614 -24.95 -21.67 14.54
CA TRP A 614 -26.07 -22.20 15.31
C TRP A 614 -27.37 -21.46 15.01
N ARG A 615 -27.26 -20.21 14.55
CA ARG A 615 -28.39 -19.34 14.23
C ARG A 615 -28.26 -18.81 12.80
N ASP A 616 -29.40 -18.66 12.15
CA ASP A 616 -29.55 -18.02 10.84
C ASP A 616 -30.52 -16.85 10.99
N ASP A 617 -30.22 -15.99 11.98
CA ASP A 617 -31.07 -14.87 12.30
C ASP A 617 -30.83 -13.72 11.32
N GLU A 618 -31.90 -13.09 10.85
CA GLU A 618 -31.85 -11.91 10.00
C GLU A 618 -32.83 -10.86 10.53
N ALA A 619 -32.41 -9.59 10.57
CA ALA A 619 -33.26 -8.46 10.94
C ALA A 619 -33.22 -7.37 9.87
N VAL A 620 -34.39 -6.85 9.49
CA VAL A 620 -34.56 -5.69 8.60
C VAL A 620 -34.91 -4.47 9.45
N ILE A 621 -34.02 -3.49 9.42
CA ILE A 621 -34.04 -2.28 10.24
C ILE A 621 -33.80 -1.03 9.37
N PRO A 622 -34.04 0.19 9.88
CA PRO A 622 -33.54 1.40 9.24
C PRO A 622 -32.02 1.34 9.10
N THR A 623 -31.44 2.16 8.23
CA THR A 623 -29.99 2.20 8.05
C THR A 623 -29.29 2.65 9.35
N ARG A 624 -28.73 1.71 10.10
CA ARG A 624 -27.92 1.95 11.31
C ARG A 624 -26.46 2.21 10.91
N VAL A 625 -26.04 3.46 11.03
CA VAL A 625 -24.71 3.91 10.58
C VAL A 625 -23.58 3.57 11.56
N ASP A 626 -23.93 3.13 12.77
CA ASP A 626 -23.05 2.67 13.85
C ASP A 626 -22.69 1.17 13.79
N LEU A 627 -23.48 0.36 13.06
CA LEU A 627 -23.26 -1.07 12.89
C LEU A 627 -22.14 -1.38 11.89
N GLU A 628 -21.24 -2.28 12.29
CA GLU A 628 -20.17 -2.84 11.46
C GLU A 628 -20.16 -4.38 11.52
N LEU A 629 -19.49 -5.03 10.55
CA LEU A 629 -19.22 -6.46 10.62
C LEU A 629 -18.44 -6.80 11.89
N TRP A 630 -18.73 -7.98 12.46
CA TRP A 630 -18.16 -8.51 13.70
C TRP A 630 -18.57 -7.77 14.99
N ASP A 631 -19.46 -6.78 14.92
CA ASP A 631 -20.02 -6.17 16.12
C ASP A 631 -20.88 -7.19 16.89
N ARG A 632 -20.77 -7.15 18.22
CA ARG A 632 -21.55 -7.98 19.14
C ARG A 632 -22.77 -7.20 19.62
N VAL A 633 -23.95 -7.75 19.38
CA VAL A 633 -25.24 -7.09 19.57
C VAL A 633 -26.20 -8.01 20.33
N ALA A 634 -27.10 -7.41 21.10
CA ALA A 634 -28.33 -8.08 21.51
C ALA A 634 -29.38 -7.87 20.42
N LEU A 635 -30.24 -8.86 20.20
CA LEU A 635 -31.41 -8.73 19.33
C LEU A 635 -32.67 -8.75 20.19
N ASP A 636 -33.45 -7.68 20.08
CA ASP A 636 -34.72 -7.52 20.75
C ASP A 636 -35.86 -7.47 19.71
N CYS A 637 -36.84 -8.34 19.89
CA CYS A 637 -37.96 -8.55 18.99
C CYS A 637 -39.23 -8.82 19.83
N GLU A 638 -39.57 -7.88 20.73
CA GLU A 638 -40.64 -8.01 21.75
C GLU A 638 -42.02 -8.43 21.20
N GLY A 639 -42.27 -8.29 19.89
CA GLY A 639 -43.51 -8.75 19.24
C GLY A 639 -43.66 -10.26 19.03
N THR A 640 -42.65 -11.08 19.36
CA THR A 640 -42.71 -12.55 19.23
C THR A 640 -42.89 -13.21 20.59
N ALA A 641 -43.85 -14.13 20.72
CA ALA A 641 -44.12 -14.91 21.94
C ALA A 641 -42.99 -15.91 22.29
N ALA A 642 -41.75 -15.67 21.85
CA ALA A 642 -40.57 -16.44 22.19
C ALA A 642 -39.98 -15.90 23.51
N PRO A 643 -39.51 -16.77 24.42
CA PRO A 643 -39.08 -16.35 25.74
C PRO A 643 -37.93 -15.34 25.68
N ALA A 644 -38.08 -14.31 26.51
CA ALA A 644 -37.18 -13.20 26.73
C ALA A 644 -35.83 -13.67 27.31
N ALA A 645 -34.83 -13.78 26.46
CA ALA A 645 -33.47 -13.42 26.81
C ALA A 645 -32.85 -12.72 25.60
N PRO A 646 -32.21 -11.55 25.77
CA PRO A 646 -31.33 -11.00 24.74
C PRO A 646 -30.14 -11.94 24.63
N ASP A 647 -30.29 -13.00 23.83
CA ASP A 647 -29.17 -13.85 23.50
C ASP A 647 -28.23 -13.06 22.61
N GLU A 648 -26.96 -13.08 22.97
CA GLU A 648 -25.92 -12.39 22.24
C GLU A 648 -25.82 -12.87 20.78
N ARG A 649 -25.58 -11.91 19.87
CA ARG A 649 -25.36 -12.13 18.44
C ARG A 649 -24.11 -11.45 17.97
N VAL A 650 -23.57 -11.96 16.87
CA VAL A 650 -22.48 -11.32 16.11
C VAL A 650 -22.99 -10.99 14.71
N VAL A 651 -22.72 -9.77 14.26
CA VAL A 651 -23.01 -9.34 12.88
C VAL A 651 -22.06 -10.05 11.91
N THR A 652 -22.61 -10.89 11.03
CA THR A 652 -21.85 -11.68 10.04
C THR A 652 -22.08 -11.24 8.60
N GLY A 653 -23.11 -10.43 8.35
CA GLY A 653 -23.42 -9.87 7.04
C GLY A 653 -24.28 -8.62 7.16
N ILE A 654 -24.08 -7.67 6.24
CA ILE A 654 -24.87 -6.44 6.12
C ILE A 654 -25.24 -6.26 4.65
N VAL A 655 -26.53 -6.07 4.37
CA VAL A 655 -27.02 -5.62 3.07
C VAL A 655 -27.78 -4.32 3.28
N GLU A 656 -27.24 -3.23 2.76
CA GLU A 656 -27.83 -1.90 2.90
C GLU A 656 -28.26 -1.38 1.53
N ARG A 657 -29.45 -0.78 1.46
CA ARG A 657 -30.04 -0.26 0.23
C ARG A 657 -30.61 1.12 0.48
N ARG A 658 -30.20 2.08 -0.35
CA ARG A 658 -30.83 3.40 -0.43
C ARG A 658 -31.24 3.70 -1.87
N ASP A 659 -32.45 4.21 -2.05
CA ASP A 659 -32.96 4.76 -3.31
C ASP A 659 -33.77 6.01 -2.98
N ALA A 660 -33.18 7.19 -3.24
CA ALA A 660 -33.76 8.48 -2.88
C ALA A 660 -35.09 8.73 -3.61
N ALA A 661 -35.22 8.27 -4.86
CA ALA A 661 -36.43 8.46 -5.66
C ALA A 661 -37.59 7.57 -5.17
N ARG A 662 -37.28 6.41 -4.59
CA ARG A 662 -38.27 5.49 -4.03
C ARG A 662 -38.52 5.67 -2.53
N GLY A 663 -37.76 6.55 -1.86
CA GLY A 663 -37.84 6.72 -0.41
C GLY A 663 -37.42 5.47 0.37
N VAL A 664 -36.55 4.64 -0.22
CA VAL A 664 -36.05 3.42 0.42
C VAL A 664 -34.73 3.73 1.11
N ALA A 665 -34.63 3.41 2.40
CA ALA A 665 -33.39 3.33 3.16
C ALA A 665 -33.54 2.26 4.24
N GLU A 666 -32.94 1.10 3.99
CA GLU A 666 -33.06 -0.05 4.88
C GLU A 666 -31.76 -0.83 4.92
N MET A 667 -31.61 -1.60 6.00
CA MET A 667 -30.50 -2.49 6.25
C MET A 667 -31.03 -3.85 6.68
N ALA A 668 -30.59 -4.90 6.00
CA ALA A 668 -30.76 -6.28 6.42
C ALA A 668 -29.44 -6.75 7.06
N VAL A 669 -29.52 -7.24 8.29
CA VAL A 669 -28.37 -7.67 9.10
C VAL A 669 -28.47 -9.17 9.34
N SER A 670 -27.45 -9.92 8.93
CA SER A 670 -27.31 -11.35 9.23
C SER A 670 -26.56 -11.53 10.55
N LEU A 671 -27.11 -12.34 11.44
CA LEU A 671 -26.69 -12.47 12.83
C LEU A 671 -26.38 -13.93 13.16
N GLY A 672 -25.13 -14.20 13.56
CA GLY A 672 -24.71 -15.48 14.11
C GLY A 672 -24.80 -15.48 15.64
N ARG A 673 -24.67 -16.65 16.27
CA ARG A 673 -24.57 -16.75 17.73
C ARG A 673 -23.34 -15.97 18.26
N GLY A 674 -23.52 -15.20 19.33
CA GLY A 674 -22.47 -14.42 19.99
C GLY A 674 -21.52 -15.24 20.83
#